data_AF-A0AA36B380-F1
#
_entry.id   AF-A0AA36B380-F1
#
_cell.length_a   1.000
_cell.length_b   1.000
_cell.length_c   1.000
_cell.angle_alpha   90.00
_cell.angle_beta   90.00
_cell.angle_gamma   90.00
#
_symmetry.space_group_name_H-M   'P 1'
#
loop_
_entity.id
_entity.type
_entity.pdbx_description
1 polymer ?
#
loop_
_entity_poly.entity_id
_entity_poly.type
_entity_poly.pdbx_seq_one_letter_code
_entity_poly.pdbx_strand_id
1 'polypeptide(L)'
;MTKLSGLYLLWVSFAFRTAFTYPYGKTYFSLLFGDSFPEENVAVDNTFLTQGDILMDVRRNAVREHNTVWLRRVVPFTVDTVFPASTLEQIRLAIQEIEQFSCVRFQPRQNEIDYIRIRNISGCYSPVGRRGGPQDVSIGNGCESQGTIIHELMHALGFWHEHTRPDRDLYITIIKENIAESHTQNFQKMTFDEVDTLGAPYDYGSIMHYALNAFAVDRSKWTMIPKLPTSTEIGQRKHLSKIDIYKLNKLYNCNISHCQRLSTPLHGFKQGDDYSVGKVVYFFCQTGFVLVGSSERFCKDTGDWTGNNPCLLTLSVFSGGGDGGSAVRFWYHMFGSSMGELRVYLRIRSRDSNIFSIRGDQGKEWRVADVVIKSTVNFQIVIEAISGPSFRSDIAIDDILITTCTEMQEYKRLLKNTIQKSISQLTGLLKRQRCNFDDDLCGWTQEQNDIFDWTHHYGPTTTIGTGPSCDRTNCIMGKYLYIEASAPRMRGDYSAIYSPVFQVVFEGVRGYSFKSDMAFDDFTLDPGYCIEHSVTCDFQRDLCSWIQDTRDKFEWIRHSGPTGTPGTGPNTDHSGTNGYYLYIETSAPRIGGDVARIMSPVLPPVTGGYCFEMAYFMFGSHVSMLTVSLRNHNRETILWIRSGNIGPYWNITRIGFSVSESSQLIIAGVVGESYRSDIAIDDTVLTRGPC
;
A
#
# COMPACT_ATOMS: atom_id res chain seq x y z
N MET A 1 19.60 59.43 48.33
CA MET A 1 19.50 58.79 49.67
C MET A 1 18.59 57.57 49.56
N THR A 2 18.87 56.48 50.29
CA THR A 2 17.97 55.33 50.67
C THR A 2 17.15 54.62 49.56
N LYS A 3 17.51 53.38 49.15
CA LYS A 3 17.20 52.03 49.74
C LYS A 3 15.79 51.50 49.34
N LEU A 4 15.50 50.22 49.02
CA LEU A 4 16.28 48.95 48.97
C LEU A 4 15.49 47.82 48.22
N SER A 5 16.18 46.83 47.60
CA SER A 5 15.80 45.39 47.31
C SER A 5 14.44 44.98 46.67
N GLY A 6 14.27 43.88 45.91
CA GLY A 6 15.21 42.89 45.33
C GLY A 6 14.56 41.51 44.96
N LEU A 7 14.94 40.97 43.78
CA LEU A 7 15.01 39.54 43.33
C LEU A 7 13.79 38.53 43.24
N TYR A 8 13.67 37.94 42.02
CA TYR A 8 13.57 36.48 41.64
C TYR A 8 12.28 35.60 41.69
N LEU A 9 11.91 35.08 40.50
CA LEU A 9 11.71 33.68 40.03
C LEU A 9 10.88 32.58 40.77
N LEU A 10 10.27 31.73 39.92
CA LEU A 10 9.92 30.27 40.04
C LEU A 10 8.53 29.78 40.56
N TRP A 11 8.00 28.86 39.75
CA TRP A 11 6.99 27.77 39.88
C TRP A 11 6.52 27.27 41.27
N VAL A 12 5.32 26.64 41.31
CA VAL A 12 5.04 25.33 41.98
C VAL A 12 3.63 24.78 41.64
N SER A 13 3.51 23.44 41.55
CA SER A 13 2.27 22.65 41.30
C SER A 13 1.53 22.24 42.59
N PHE A 14 0.36 21.57 42.51
CA PHE A 14 0.10 20.26 43.16
C PHE A 14 -1.22 19.60 42.68
N ALA A 15 -1.43 18.32 43.00
CA ALA A 15 -2.39 17.39 42.33
C ALA A 15 -3.40 16.75 43.30
N PHE A 16 -4.43 16.04 42.79
CA PHE A 16 -4.77 14.63 43.15
C PHE A 16 -6.04 14.01 42.48
N ARG A 17 -5.93 12.73 42.08
CA ARG A 17 -6.88 11.58 42.09
C ARG A 17 -8.35 11.63 41.55
N THR A 18 -8.57 10.78 40.53
CA THR A 18 -9.66 9.77 40.34
C THR A 18 -11.13 10.06 40.71
N ALA A 19 -12.01 9.99 39.70
CA ALA A 19 -13.39 9.48 39.83
C ALA A 19 -13.91 8.90 38.49
N PHE A 20 -14.75 7.86 38.54
CA PHE A 20 -15.56 7.38 37.42
C PHE A 20 -16.86 8.19 37.33
N THR A 21 -17.36 8.47 36.12
CA THR A 21 -18.81 8.57 35.84
C THR A 21 -19.07 8.59 34.33
N TYR A 22 -20.09 7.83 33.89
CA TYR A 22 -20.72 8.02 32.57
C TYR A 22 -21.57 9.30 32.60
N PRO A 23 -21.62 10.04 31.48
CA PRO A 23 -22.95 10.42 30.98
C PRO A 23 -23.03 10.42 29.45
N TYR A 24 -23.99 9.68 28.89
CA TYR A 24 -24.91 10.16 27.85
C TYR A 24 -26.00 9.10 27.62
N GLY A 25 -27.03 9.13 28.47
CA GLY A 25 -28.29 8.47 28.16
C GLY A 25 -29.15 9.35 27.26
N LYS A 26 -29.85 8.74 26.30
CA LYS A 26 -31.12 9.27 25.79
C LYS A 26 -32.21 8.26 26.08
N THR A 27 -33.08 8.59 27.03
CA THR A 27 -34.31 7.85 27.27
C THR A 27 -35.33 8.22 26.19
N TYR A 28 -35.80 7.23 25.44
CA TYR A 28 -36.97 7.40 24.57
C TYR A 28 -38.16 6.70 25.21
N PHE A 29 -39.15 7.48 25.63
CA PHE A 29 -40.51 6.97 25.77
C PHE A 29 -41.15 6.98 24.39
N SER A 30 -41.68 5.84 23.95
CA SER A 30 -42.64 5.78 22.85
C SER A 30 -43.86 4.99 23.29
N LEU A 31 -45.04 5.46 22.89
CA LEU A 31 -46.32 4.90 23.28
C LEU A 31 -46.55 3.56 22.57
N LEU A 32 -47.12 2.60 23.31
CA LEU A 32 -47.60 1.35 22.73
C LEU A 32 -48.82 1.63 21.84
N PHE A 33 -48.60 1.69 20.53
CA PHE A 33 -49.61 1.35 19.54
C PHE A 33 -49.19 0.02 18.91
N GLY A 34 -50.03 -0.99 19.07
CA GLY A 34 -49.78 -2.32 18.55
C GLY A 34 -50.28 -2.43 17.12
N ASP A 35 -49.35 -2.50 16.17
CA ASP A 35 -49.62 -2.79 14.76
C ASP A 35 -48.93 -4.10 14.34
N SER A 36 -49.40 -4.67 13.23
CA SER A 36 -49.20 -6.06 12.79
C SER A 36 -47.75 -6.58 12.77
N PHE A 37 -47.58 -7.82 13.25
CA PHE A 37 -46.33 -8.60 13.08
C PHE A 37 -46.10 -8.96 11.60
N PRO A 38 -44.89 -8.79 11.06
CA PRO A 38 -44.59 -8.99 9.64
C PRO A 38 -44.40 -10.46 9.19
N GLU A 39 -44.54 -11.44 10.09
CA GLU A 39 -44.42 -12.88 9.76
C GLU A 39 -45.53 -13.37 8.81
N GLU A 40 -46.67 -12.65 8.74
CA GLU A 40 -47.81 -13.00 7.89
C GLU A 40 -47.68 -12.42 6.46
N ASN A 41 -46.81 -13.00 5.64
CA ASN A 41 -46.82 -12.74 4.20
C ASN A 41 -48.17 -13.14 3.58
N VAL A 42 -48.98 -12.15 3.18
CA VAL A 42 -50.14 -12.37 2.31
C VAL A 42 -49.61 -12.90 0.98
N ALA A 43 -50.05 -14.11 0.60
CA ALA A 43 -49.48 -14.89 -0.50
C ALA A 43 -49.22 -14.05 -1.76
N VAL A 44 -47.93 -13.86 -2.07
CA VAL A 44 -47.50 -13.14 -3.28
C VAL A 44 -47.67 -14.05 -4.49
N ASP A 45 -48.36 -13.51 -5.49
CA ASP A 45 -48.84 -14.24 -6.66
C ASP A 45 -47.70 -15.04 -7.35
N ASN A 46 -47.88 -16.35 -7.49
CA ASN A 46 -46.95 -17.35 -8.07
C ASN A 46 -45.58 -17.59 -7.40
N THR A 47 -45.28 -17.09 -6.19
CA THR A 47 -44.05 -17.47 -5.46
C THR A 47 -44.30 -18.48 -4.33
N PHE A 48 -43.72 -19.68 -4.42
CA PHE A 48 -43.76 -20.69 -3.36
C PHE A 48 -42.74 -20.36 -2.24
N LEU A 49 -43.24 -19.81 -1.14
CA LEU A 49 -42.46 -19.59 0.09
C LEU A 49 -42.66 -20.77 1.05
N THR A 50 -41.55 -21.37 1.48
CA THR A 50 -41.50 -22.39 2.53
C THR A 50 -41.24 -21.70 3.86
N GLN A 51 -41.87 -22.15 4.96
CA GLN A 51 -41.77 -21.45 6.25
C GLN A 51 -42.07 -19.95 6.12
N GLY A 52 -43.13 -19.59 5.38
CA GLY A 52 -43.65 -18.20 5.29
C GLY A 52 -42.84 -17.22 4.43
N ASP A 53 -41.51 -17.30 4.46
CA ASP A 53 -40.57 -16.28 3.99
C ASP A 53 -39.31 -16.87 3.31
N ILE A 54 -39.22 -18.19 3.10
CA ILE A 54 -38.05 -18.81 2.46
C ILE A 54 -38.35 -19.19 1.01
N LEU A 55 -37.70 -18.51 0.08
CA LEU A 55 -37.82 -18.80 -1.35
C LEU A 55 -37.11 -20.11 -1.74
N MET A 56 -37.85 -21.06 -2.31
CA MET A 56 -37.35 -22.35 -2.80
C MET A 56 -37.48 -22.45 -4.32
N ASP A 57 -36.36 -22.60 -5.02
CA ASP A 57 -36.34 -22.91 -6.45
C ASP A 57 -36.31 -24.44 -6.70
N VAL A 58 -36.92 -24.88 -7.80
CA VAL A 58 -37.19 -26.29 -8.07
C VAL A 58 -35.92 -27.01 -8.53
N ARG A 59 -35.24 -27.63 -7.54
CA ARG A 59 -34.13 -28.63 -7.58
C ARG A 59 -32.91 -28.17 -6.74
N ARG A 60 -32.92 -28.46 -5.43
CA ARG A 60 -31.81 -29.07 -4.62
C ARG A 60 -31.99 -28.85 -3.11
N ASN A 61 -31.59 -29.85 -2.32
CA ASN A 61 -31.43 -29.83 -0.86
C ASN A 61 -29.91 -29.93 -0.54
N ALA A 62 -29.35 -29.58 0.61
CA ALA A 62 -29.87 -28.99 1.86
C ALA A 62 -28.77 -28.11 2.51
N VAL A 63 -29.04 -27.43 3.64
CA VAL A 63 -28.00 -26.63 4.34
C VAL A 63 -27.15 -27.52 5.24
N ARG A 64 -26.28 -28.28 4.59
CA ARG A 64 -25.14 -28.99 5.19
C ARG A 64 -23.87 -28.92 4.31
N GLU A 65 -24.00 -28.47 3.06
CA GLU A 65 -22.88 -28.37 2.12
C GLU A 65 -22.08 -27.07 2.29
N HIS A 66 -20.75 -27.16 2.22
CA HIS A 66 -19.83 -26.01 2.24
C HIS A 66 -20.13 -24.94 1.17
N ASN A 67 -20.88 -25.27 0.11
CA ASN A 67 -21.13 -24.38 -1.03
C ASN A 67 -22.20 -23.31 -0.77
N THR A 68 -23.06 -23.49 0.25
CA THR A 68 -24.20 -22.60 0.57
C THR A 68 -23.88 -21.53 1.62
N VAL A 69 -22.68 -21.52 2.19
CA VAL A 69 -22.20 -20.49 3.11
C VAL A 69 -21.44 -19.42 2.30
N TRP A 70 -21.45 -18.16 2.74
CA TRP A 70 -20.62 -17.11 2.14
C TRP A 70 -19.15 -17.34 2.54
N LEU A 71 -18.45 -18.21 1.80
CA LEU A 71 -17.13 -18.76 2.13
C LEU A 71 -16.03 -17.74 2.47
N ARG A 72 -16.13 -16.51 1.96
CA ARG A 72 -15.19 -15.41 2.24
C ARG A 72 -15.63 -14.49 3.39
N ARG A 73 -16.72 -14.83 4.10
CA ARG A 73 -17.41 -14.00 5.12
C ARG A 73 -17.91 -12.63 4.63
N VAL A 74 -17.68 -12.32 3.36
CA VAL A 74 -18.08 -11.10 2.68
C VAL A 74 -19.34 -11.38 1.88
N VAL A 75 -20.36 -10.55 2.08
CA VAL A 75 -21.64 -10.57 1.35
C VAL A 75 -21.73 -9.29 0.50
N PRO A 76 -21.47 -9.38 -0.81
CA PRO A 76 -21.72 -8.26 -1.72
C PRO A 76 -23.22 -7.98 -1.79
N PHE A 77 -23.62 -6.71 -1.75
CA PHE A 77 -25.03 -6.33 -1.81
C PHE A 77 -25.31 -5.11 -2.70
N THR A 78 -26.54 -5.03 -3.18
CA THR A 78 -27.13 -3.82 -3.78
C THR A 78 -28.46 -3.51 -3.11
N VAL A 79 -28.80 -2.23 -2.95
CA VAL A 79 -30.09 -1.78 -2.39
C VAL A 79 -30.87 -1.04 -3.48
N ASP A 80 -32.16 -1.35 -3.60
CA ASP A 80 -33.04 -0.74 -4.60
C ASP A 80 -33.24 0.77 -4.28
N THR A 81 -33.13 1.64 -5.29
CA THR A 81 -33.13 3.11 -5.07
C THR A 81 -34.50 3.69 -4.68
N VAL A 82 -35.52 2.84 -4.62
CA VAL A 82 -36.91 3.17 -4.31
C VAL A 82 -37.16 3.25 -2.78
N PHE A 83 -36.23 2.78 -1.95
CA PHE A 83 -36.39 2.80 -0.49
C PHE A 83 -36.39 4.21 0.11
N PRO A 84 -37.32 4.52 1.04
CA PRO A 84 -37.25 5.72 1.87
C PRO A 84 -35.94 5.82 2.66
N ALA A 85 -35.48 7.04 2.94
CA ALA A 85 -34.27 7.28 3.72
C ALA A 85 -34.31 6.64 5.12
N SER A 86 -35.49 6.55 5.74
CA SER A 86 -35.70 5.83 7.00
C SER A 86 -35.41 4.33 6.88
N THR A 87 -35.86 3.69 5.80
CA THR A 87 -35.63 2.26 5.54
C THR A 87 -34.17 2.00 5.20
N LEU A 88 -33.52 2.87 4.43
CA LEU A 88 -32.08 2.81 4.17
C LEU A 88 -31.26 2.88 5.47
N GLU A 89 -31.67 3.71 6.43
CA GLU A 89 -31.04 3.79 7.75
C GLU A 89 -31.28 2.52 8.59
N GLN A 90 -32.49 1.93 8.55
CA GLN A 90 -32.75 0.65 9.22
C GLN A 90 -31.94 -0.51 8.61
N ILE A 91 -31.78 -0.55 7.29
CA ILE A 91 -30.90 -1.51 6.59
C ILE A 91 -29.44 -1.33 7.04
N ARG A 92 -28.97 -0.07 7.14
CA ARG A 92 -27.62 0.27 7.61
C ARG A 92 -27.39 -0.20 9.06
N LEU A 93 -28.36 0.00 9.95
CA LEU A 93 -28.29 -0.42 11.35
C LEU A 93 -28.33 -1.96 11.50
N ALA A 94 -29.19 -2.64 10.75
CA ALA A 94 -29.27 -4.10 10.71
C ALA A 94 -27.95 -4.75 10.27
N ILE A 95 -27.35 -4.22 9.19
CA ILE A 95 -26.01 -4.63 8.74
C ILE A 95 -24.98 -4.39 9.84
N GLN A 96 -24.94 -3.19 10.44
CA GLN A 96 -23.97 -2.87 11.49
C GLN A 96 -24.06 -3.78 12.71
N GLU A 97 -25.25 -4.22 13.11
CA GLU A 97 -25.40 -5.14 14.24
C GLU A 97 -24.80 -6.52 13.95
N ILE A 98 -25.05 -7.06 12.74
CA ILE A 98 -24.47 -8.33 12.30
C ILE A 98 -22.94 -8.22 12.21
N GLU A 99 -22.42 -7.10 11.70
CA GLU A 99 -20.97 -6.85 11.60
C GLU A 99 -20.32 -6.65 12.98
N GLN A 100 -21.00 -5.99 13.92
CA GLN A 100 -20.51 -5.72 15.27
C GLN A 100 -20.30 -7.00 16.09
N PHE A 101 -21.14 -8.02 15.89
CA PHE A 101 -21.12 -9.24 16.69
C PHE A 101 -20.59 -10.48 15.94
N SER A 102 -20.11 -10.34 14.70
CA SER A 102 -19.60 -11.48 13.94
C SER A 102 -18.41 -11.16 13.01
N CYS A 103 -17.83 -12.20 12.42
CA CYS A 103 -16.84 -12.06 11.35
C CYS A 103 -17.42 -11.73 9.96
N VAL A 104 -18.74 -11.66 9.80
CA VAL A 104 -19.40 -11.40 8.51
C VAL A 104 -19.35 -9.91 8.18
N ARG A 105 -19.10 -9.55 6.91
CA ARG A 105 -19.05 -8.16 6.43
C ARG A 105 -19.90 -7.98 5.17
N PHE A 106 -20.63 -6.88 5.09
CA PHE A 106 -21.43 -6.52 3.93
C PHE A 106 -20.72 -5.43 3.12
N GLN A 107 -20.60 -5.61 1.80
CA GLN A 107 -19.94 -4.63 0.94
C GLN A 107 -20.81 -4.21 -0.26
N PRO A 108 -20.85 -2.92 -0.63
CA PRO A 108 -21.50 -2.49 -1.87
C PRO A 108 -20.87 -3.20 -3.08
N ARG A 109 -21.69 -3.98 -3.79
CA ARG A 109 -21.27 -4.80 -4.92
C ARG A 109 -20.58 -3.96 -6.00
N GLN A 110 -19.47 -4.47 -6.53
CA GLN A 110 -18.75 -3.91 -7.68
C GLN A 110 -18.95 -4.78 -8.94
N ASN A 111 -18.44 -6.01 -8.91
CA ASN A 111 -18.39 -6.92 -10.06
C ASN A 111 -18.64 -8.39 -9.69
N GLU A 112 -19.02 -8.66 -8.44
CA GLU A 112 -19.22 -10.00 -7.92
C GLU A 112 -20.42 -10.69 -8.58
N ILE A 113 -20.25 -11.97 -8.91
CA ILE A 113 -21.28 -12.80 -9.54
C ILE A 113 -22.37 -13.15 -8.52
N ASP A 114 -21.96 -13.52 -7.31
CA ASP A 114 -22.83 -13.92 -6.21
C ASP A 114 -23.04 -12.72 -5.28
N TYR A 115 -24.28 -12.27 -5.13
CA TYR A 115 -24.60 -11.08 -4.32
C TYR A 115 -26.08 -11.04 -3.94
N ILE A 116 -26.40 -10.37 -2.84
CA ILE A 116 -27.79 -10.13 -2.42
C ILE A 116 -28.31 -8.82 -3.04
N ARG A 117 -29.59 -8.80 -3.40
CA ARG A 117 -30.31 -7.60 -3.83
C ARG A 117 -31.40 -7.31 -2.81
N ILE A 118 -31.23 -6.28 -2.01
CA ILE A 118 -32.24 -5.83 -1.05
C ILE A 118 -33.26 -5.00 -1.84
N ARG A 119 -34.50 -5.49 -1.94
CA ARG A 119 -35.53 -4.93 -2.86
C ARG A 119 -36.85 -4.66 -2.17
N ASN A 120 -37.50 -3.57 -2.59
CA ASN A 120 -38.87 -3.24 -2.18
C ASN A 120 -39.84 -3.98 -3.10
N ILE A 121 -40.12 -5.24 -2.76
CA ILE A 121 -41.11 -6.10 -3.41
C ILE A 121 -42.06 -6.65 -2.34
N SER A 122 -43.17 -7.28 -2.74
CA SER A 122 -44.21 -7.67 -1.77
C SER A 122 -43.72 -8.74 -0.80
N GLY A 123 -44.03 -8.58 0.50
CA GLY A 123 -43.64 -9.49 1.58
C GLY A 123 -42.22 -9.30 2.10
N CYS A 124 -41.91 -9.99 3.21
CA CYS A 124 -40.58 -10.13 3.78
C CYS A 124 -40.09 -11.55 3.46
N TYR A 125 -39.03 -11.71 2.67
CA TYR A 125 -38.55 -13.04 2.32
C TYR A 125 -37.11 -13.07 1.83
N SER A 126 -36.44 -14.21 2.04
CA SER A 126 -35.02 -14.38 1.74
C SER A 126 -34.68 -15.86 1.49
N PRO A 127 -33.94 -16.20 0.42
CA PRO A 127 -33.49 -17.56 0.19
C PRO A 127 -32.39 -17.92 1.20
N VAL A 128 -32.53 -19.07 1.87
CA VAL A 128 -31.52 -19.47 2.87
C VAL A 128 -30.17 -19.75 2.21
N GLY A 129 -29.13 -19.08 2.69
CA GLY A 129 -27.74 -19.22 2.27
C GLY A 129 -27.42 -18.64 0.89
N ARG A 130 -26.16 -18.79 0.48
CA ARG A 130 -25.65 -18.39 -0.83
C ARG A 130 -26.13 -19.34 -1.91
N ARG A 131 -26.88 -18.84 -2.90
CA ARG A 131 -27.46 -19.64 -4.00
C ARG A 131 -26.63 -19.66 -5.29
N GLY A 132 -25.75 -18.67 -5.46
CA GLY A 132 -24.98 -18.46 -6.68
C GLY A 132 -25.72 -17.56 -7.67
N GLY A 133 -25.05 -16.54 -8.20
CA GLY A 133 -25.69 -15.45 -8.92
C GLY A 133 -26.37 -14.41 -8.00
N PRO A 134 -27.16 -13.47 -8.58
CA PRO A 134 -28.01 -12.57 -7.82
C PRO A 134 -29.11 -13.32 -7.08
N GLN A 135 -29.29 -13.04 -5.78
CA GLN A 135 -30.42 -13.52 -4.99
C GLN A 135 -31.17 -12.34 -4.34
N ASP A 136 -32.50 -12.35 -4.40
CA ASP A 136 -33.33 -11.27 -3.86
C ASP A 136 -33.59 -11.47 -2.37
N VAL A 137 -33.51 -10.37 -1.62
CA VAL A 137 -33.95 -10.23 -0.22
C VAL A 137 -35.06 -9.18 -0.24
N SER A 138 -36.29 -9.61 0.01
CA SER A 138 -37.47 -8.74 -0.02
C SER A 138 -37.64 -8.03 1.31
N ILE A 139 -37.64 -6.70 1.26
CA ILE A 139 -38.06 -5.83 2.37
C ILE A 139 -39.24 -5.01 1.85
N GLY A 140 -40.43 -5.60 1.88
CA GLY A 140 -41.68 -4.95 1.49
C GLY A 140 -42.24 -4.01 2.56
N ASN A 141 -43.41 -3.46 2.27
CA ASN A 141 -44.17 -2.61 3.19
C ASN A 141 -44.59 -3.38 4.46
N GLY A 142 -44.12 -2.95 5.62
CA GLY A 142 -44.25 -3.65 6.91
C GLY A 142 -42.97 -4.38 7.36
N CYS A 143 -41.98 -4.54 6.47
CA CYS A 143 -40.73 -5.25 6.74
C CYS A 143 -39.59 -4.33 7.19
N GLU A 144 -39.80 -3.01 7.27
CA GLU A 144 -38.73 -2.01 7.36
C GLU A 144 -38.06 -1.89 8.74
N SER A 145 -38.46 -2.70 9.72
CA SER A 145 -37.86 -2.68 11.06
C SER A 145 -36.46 -3.31 11.05
N GLN A 146 -35.52 -2.74 11.82
CA GLN A 146 -34.17 -3.30 12.00
C GLN A 146 -34.19 -4.81 12.29
N GLY A 147 -35.06 -5.27 13.20
CA GLY A 147 -35.14 -6.69 13.56
C GLY A 147 -35.67 -7.59 12.44
N THR A 148 -36.63 -7.12 11.63
CA THR A 148 -37.08 -7.84 10.44
C THR A 148 -35.96 -7.92 9.40
N ILE A 149 -35.23 -6.83 9.18
CA ILE A 149 -34.12 -6.82 8.22
C ILE A 149 -32.98 -7.75 8.69
N ILE A 150 -32.65 -7.80 9.99
CA ILE A 150 -31.67 -8.76 10.53
C ILE A 150 -32.13 -10.21 10.29
N HIS A 151 -33.42 -10.51 10.46
CA HIS A 151 -34.00 -11.83 10.21
C HIS A 151 -33.83 -12.26 8.74
N GLU A 152 -34.19 -11.41 7.77
CA GLU A 152 -34.03 -11.70 6.35
C GLU A 152 -32.55 -11.85 5.93
N LEU A 153 -31.65 -11.05 6.53
CA LEU A 153 -30.22 -11.18 6.32
C LEU A 153 -29.66 -12.46 6.95
N MET A 154 -30.15 -12.90 8.11
CA MET A 154 -29.78 -14.17 8.75
C MET A 154 -30.19 -15.38 7.88
N HIS A 155 -31.36 -15.33 7.22
CA HIS A 155 -31.70 -16.31 6.18
C HIS A 155 -30.65 -16.32 5.06
N ALA A 156 -30.34 -15.17 4.46
CA ALA A 156 -29.32 -15.07 3.40
C ALA A 156 -27.93 -15.56 3.86
N LEU A 157 -27.62 -15.50 5.16
CA LEU A 157 -26.40 -16.02 5.78
C LEU A 157 -26.42 -17.53 6.06
N GLY A 158 -27.56 -18.20 5.92
CA GLY A 158 -27.67 -19.66 6.03
C GLY A 158 -28.50 -20.19 7.19
N PHE A 159 -29.22 -19.33 7.92
CA PHE A 159 -30.05 -19.77 9.05
C PHE A 159 -31.48 -20.11 8.63
N TRP A 160 -31.99 -21.22 9.18
CA TRP A 160 -33.40 -21.58 9.16
C TRP A 160 -34.07 -21.16 10.47
N HIS A 161 -35.39 -21.25 10.53
CA HIS A 161 -36.15 -20.92 11.73
C HIS A 161 -35.88 -21.85 12.92
N GLU A 162 -35.73 -21.27 14.10
CA GLU A 162 -35.46 -21.99 15.34
C GLU A 162 -36.60 -22.96 15.70
N HIS A 163 -37.86 -22.58 15.45
CA HIS A 163 -39.01 -23.45 15.69
C HIS A 163 -39.09 -24.64 14.73
N THR A 164 -38.24 -24.73 13.71
CA THR A 164 -38.21 -25.84 12.75
C THR A 164 -37.08 -26.85 13.01
N ARG A 165 -36.26 -26.62 14.05
CA ARG A 165 -35.20 -27.56 14.45
C ARG A 165 -35.73 -28.99 14.68
N PRO A 166 -34.92 -30.03 14.43
CA PRO A 166 -35.33 -31.43 14.62
C PRO A 166 -35.76 -31.73 16.07
N ASP A 167 -35.11 -31.07 17.04
CA ASP A 167 -35.30 -31.19 18.49
C ASP A 167 -36.36 -30.23 19.08
N ARG A 168 -36.99 -29.36 18.27
CA ARG A 168 -37.90 -28.29 18.74
C ARG A 168 -39.05 -28.77 19.63
N ASP A 169 -39.55 -30.00 19.42
CA ASP A 169 -40.63 -30.57 20.22
C ASP A 169 -40.23 -30.88 21.68
N LEU A 170 -38.95 -30.80 22.04
CA LEU A 170 -38.51 -30.84 23.45
C LEU A 170 -38.76 -29.50 24.17
N TYR A 171 -38.90 -28.40 23.42
CA TYR A 171 -38.85 -27.03 23.90
C TYR A 171 -40.16 -26.27 23.70
N ILE A 172 -40.86 -26.53 22.60
CA ILE A 172 -42.16 -25.94 22.29
C ILE A 172 -43.20 -27.03 21.95
N THR A 173 -44.48 -26.69 22.08
CA THR A 173 -45.61 -27.50 21.60
C THR A 173 -46.28 -26.74 20.46
N ILE A 174 -46.46 -27.38 19.31
CA ILE A 174 -47.23 -26.83 18.18
C ILE A 174 -48.69 -27.21 18.32
N ILE A 175 -49.59 -26.23 18.29
CA ILE A 175 -51.05 -26.39 18.37
C ILE A 175 -51.60 -26.35 16.95
N LYS A 176 -51.72 -27.54 16.33
CA LYS A 176 -52.05 -27.67 14.90
C LYS A 176 -53.43 -27.14 14.54
N GLU A 177 -54.39 -27.34 15.44
CA GLU A 177 -55.78 -26.89 15.35
C GLU A 177 -55.94 -25.36 15.38
N ASN A 178 -54.89 -24.62 15.77
CA ASN A 178 -54.87 -23.17 15.73
C ASN A 178 -54.15 -22.61 14.49
N ILE A 179 -53.47 -23.42 13.68
CA ILE A 179 -52.76 -22.97 12.47
C ILE A 179 -53.72 -22.95 11.28
N ALA A 180 -53.67 -21.89 10.46
CA ALA A 180 -54.43 -21.84 9.22
C ALA A 180 -54.02 -22.97 8.25
N GLU A 181 -55.01 -23.63 7.63
CA GLU A 181 -54.82 -24.87 6.85
C GLU A 181 -53.84 -24.70 5.67
N SER A 182 -53.81 -23.52 5.05
CA SER A 182 -52.85 -23.17 3.99
C SER A 182 -51.38 -23.05 4.47
N HIS A 183 -51.14 -22.95 5.78
CA HIS A 183 -49.84 -22.65 6.38
C HIS A 183 -49.28 -23.76 7.28
N THR A 184 -49.95 -24.91 7.39
CA THR A 184 -49.48 -26.03 8.23
C THR A 184 -48.09 -26.54 7.82
N GLN A 185 -47.68 -26.32 6.57
CA GLN A 185 -46.35 -26.65 6.06
C GLN A 185 -45.23 -25.82 6.71
N ASN A 186 -45.50 -24.57 7.12
CA ASN A 186 -44.53 -23.67 7.75
C ASN A 186 -44.04 -24.15 9.14
N PHE A 187 -44.71 -25.16 9.71
CA PHE A 187 -44.41 -25.74 11.02
C PHE A 187 -43.81 -27.15 10.91
N GLN A 188 -43.51 -27.63 9.70
CA GLN A 188 -42.79 -28.90 9.54
C GLN A 188 -41.39 -28.78 10.14
N LYS A 189 -40.92 -29.87 10.77
CA LYS A 189 -39.55 -29.93 11.29
C LYS A 189 -38.61 -30.31 10.17
N MET A 190 -37.43 -29.70 10.18
CA MET A 190 -36.28 -30.19 9.44
C MET A 190 -35.73 -31.44 10.11
N THR A 191 -34.98 -32.23 9.35
CA THR A 191 -34.22 -33.40 9.85
C THR A 191 -32.78 -33.02 10.22
N PHE A 192 -32.11 -33.86 11.01
CA PHE A 192 -30.68 -33.68 11.35
C PHE A 192 -29.73 -33.80 10.14
N ASP A 193 -30.23 -34.28 8.98
CA ASP A 193 -29.47 -34.29 7.73
C ASP A 193 -29.63 -32.99 6.92
N GLU A 194 -30.68 -32.20 7.19
CA GLU A 194 -30.99 -30.95 6.49
C GLU A 194 -30.50 -29.69 7.22
N VAL A 195 -30.32 -29.76 8.54
CA VAL A 195 -29.84 -28.66 9.38
C VAL A 195 -28.94 -29.14 10.50
N ASP A 196 -27.82 -28.44 10.71
CA ASP A 196 -26.94 -28.60 11.87
C ASP A 196 -27.32 -27.57 12.95
N THR A 197 -27.54 -28.02 14.20
CA THR A 197 -27.80 -27.13 15.35
C THR A 197 -26.54 -26.43 15.83
N LEU A 198 -25.38 -26.76 15.26
CA LEU A 198 -24.03 -26.32 15.63
C LEU A 198 -23.74 -26.60 17.11
N GLY A 199 -24.37 -27.62 17.69
CA GLY A 199 -24.29 -27.94 19.12
C GLY A 199 -24.82 -26.84 20.05
N ALA A 200 -25.62 -25.90 19.54
CA ALA A 200 -26.22 -24.84 20.33
C ALA A 200 -27.53 -25.31 21.00
N PRO A 201 -27.80 -24.88 22.25
CA PRO A 201 -29.11 -25.10 22.87
C PRO A 201 -30.23 -24.44 22.05
N TYR A 202 -31.47 -24.85 22.31
CA TYR A 202 -32.65 -24.21 21.72
C TYR A 202 -32.81 -22.79 22.26
N ASP A 203 -33.11 -21.84 21.36
CA ASP A 203 -33.15 -20.43 21.70
C ASP A 203 -34.51 -19.77 21.49
N TYR A 204 -35.28 -19.68 22.56
CA TYR A 204 -36.54 -18.93 22.62
C TYR A 204 -36.39 -17.44 22.23
N GLY A 205 -35.24 -16.83 22.53
CA GLY A 205 -34.95 -15.43 22.23
C GLY A 205 -34.38 -15.20 20.82
N SER A 206 -34.27 -16.23 19.99
CA SER A 206 -33.70 -16.12 18.65
C SER A 206 -34.52 -15.17 17.79
N ILE A 207 -33.83 -14.31 17.02
CA ILE A 207 -34.47 -13.49 15.99
C ILE A 207 -35.06 -14.35 14.86
N MET A 208 -34.63 -15.61 14.75
CA MET A 208 -35.15 -16.64 13.84
C MET A 208 -36.25 -17.50 14.48
N HIS A 209 -36.80 -17.10 15.63
CA HIS A 209 -37.98 -17.77 16.21
C HIS A 209 -39.26 -17.03 15.81
N TYR A 210 -40.29 -17.77 15.41
CA TYR A 210 -41.64 -17.24 15.20
C TYR A 210 -42.32 -16.76 16.49
N ALA A 211 -43.28 -15.84 16.36
CA ALA A 211 -44.16 -15.42 17.45
C ALA A 211 -45.17 -16.51 17.88
N LEU A 212 -45.74 -16.37 19.08
CA LEU A 212 -46.69 -17.33 19.67
C LEU A 212 -47.93 -17.62 18.79
N ASN A 213 -48.35 -16.64 17.98
CA ASN A 213 -49.55 -16.66 17.14
C ASN A 213 -49.26 -16.63 15.64
N ALA A 214 -48.02 -16.93 15.22
CA ALA A 214 -47.64 -16.99 13.80
C ALA A 214 -48.61 -17.89 13.01
N PHE A 215 -49.13 -17.39 11.87
CA PHE A 215 -50.07 -18.09 10.98
C PHE A 215 -51.30 -18.70 11.69
N ALA A 216 -51.77 -18.08 12.78
CA ALA A 216 -52.97 -18.53 13.47
C ALA A 216 -54.23 -18.34 12.62
N VAL A 217 -55.23 -19.22 12.79
CA VAL A 217 -56.60 -19.02 12.25
C VAL A 217 -57.26 -17.75 12.81
N ASP A 218 -56.78 -17.29 13.97
CA ASP A 218 -57.22 -16.09 14.67
C ASP A 218 -56.02 -15.58 15.49
N ARG A 219 -55.63 -14.30 15.33
CA ARG A 219 -54.46 -13.71 15.99
C ARG A 219 -54.52 -13.72 17.52
N SER A 220 -55.68 -13.95 18.13
CA SER A 220 -55.84 -14.14 19.58
C SER A 220 -55.39 -15.53 20.07
N LYS A 221 -55.21 -16.50 19.16
CA LYS A 221 -54.83 -17.87 19.47
C LYS A 221 -53.34 -18.10 19.31
N TRP A 222 -52.76 -18.89 20.20
CA TRP A 222 -51.38 -19.33 20.08
C TRP A 222 -51.30 -20.59 19.20
N THR A 223 -50.43 -20.57 18.19
CA THR A 223 -50.03 -21.73 17.38
C THR A 223 -48.85 -22.48 17.99
N MET A 224 -48.12 -21.85 18.93
CA MET A 224 -46.99 -22.44 19.63
C MET A 224 -47.00 -22.07 21.13
N ILE A 225 -46.55 -22.99 21.99
CA ILE A 225 -46.39 -22.74 23.43
C ILE A 225 -45.00 -23.20 23.93
N PRO A 226 -44.21 -22.33 24.57
CA PRO A 226 -42.99 -22.71 25.30
C PRO A 226 -43.26 -23.68 26.46
N LYS A 227 -42.40 -24.70 26.62
CA LYS A 227 -42.44 -25.65 27.75
C LYS A 227 -41.71 -25.16 29.01
N LEU A 228 -41.01 -24.04 28.91
CA LEU A 228 -40.46 -23.26 30.03
C LEU A 228 -41.55 -22.40 30.71
N PRO A 229 -41.27 -21.69 31.82
CA PRO A 229 -42.25 -20.85 32.50
C PRO A 229 -42.98 -19.89 31.55
N THR A 230 -44.26 -19.62 31.84
CA THR A 230 -45.18 -18.87 30.96
C THR A 230 -44.77 -17.43 30.66
N SER A 231 -43.75 -16.89 31.33
CA SER A 231 -43.12 -15.60 31.05
C SER A 231 -41.99 -15.65 30.00
N THR A 232 -41.81 -16.78 29.29
CA THR A 232 -40.78 -16.94 28.26
C THR A 232 -41.23 -16.25 26.96
N GLU A 233 -40.67 -15.08 26.67
CA GLU A 233 -40.90 -14.37 25.41
C GLU A 233 -40.25 -15.12 24.21
N ILE A 234 -41.00 -15.24 23.11
CA ILE A 234 -40.55 -15.74 21.80
C ILE A 234 -41.00 -14.77 20.70
N GLY A 235 -40.38 -14.82 19.51
CA GLY A 235 -40.79 -13.97 18.39
C GLY A 235 -40.27 -12.53 18.47
N GLN A 236 -39.22 -12.28 19.23
CA GLN A 236 -38.63 -10.94 19.30
C GLN A 236 -38.06 -10.52 17.93
N ARG A 237 -38.22 -9.25 17.58
CA ARG A 237 -37.67 -8.61 16.38
C ARG A 237 -36.99 -7.29 16.75
N LYS A 238 -36.04 -7.36 17.69
CA LYS A 238 -35.25 -6.21 18.15
C LYS A 238 -33.77 -6.35 17.76
N HIS A 239 -33.12 -7.41 18.22
CA HIS A 239 -31.67 -7.60 18.14
C HIS A 239 -31.30 -9.09 18.03
N LEU A 240 -30.08 -9.41 17.60
CA LEU A 240 -29.55 -10.77 17.65
C LEU A 240 -29.46 -11.28 19.10
N SER A 241 -29.90 -12.52 19.33
CA SER A 241 -29.70 -13.18 20.62
C SER A 241 -28.22 -13.55 20.85
N LYS A 242 -27.85 -13.86 22.09
CA LYS A 242 -26.52 -14.43 22.42
C LYS A 242 -26.27 -15.78 21.71
N ILE A 243 -27.31 -16.56 21.46
CA ILE A 243 -27.21 -17.87 20.78
C ILE A 243 -27.24 -17.68 19.26
N ASP A 244 -27.96 -16.69 18.72
CA ASP A 244 -27.83 -16.29 17.31
C ASP A 244 -26.39 -15.88 17.00
N ILE A 245 -25.80 -15.02 17.84
CA ILE A 245 -24.40 -14.60 17.75
C ILE A 245 -23.46 -15.80 17.86
N TYR A 246 -23.71 -16.75 18.77
CA TYR A 246 -22.91 -17.98 18.87
C TYR A 246 -23.00 -18.84 17.59
N LYS A 247 -24.20 -19.08 17.08
CA LYS A 247 -24.45 -19.89 15.87
C LYS A 247 -23.83 -19.25 14.63
N LEU A 248 -24.05 -17.94 14.44
CA LEU A 248 -23.44 -17.14 13.37
C LEU A 248 -21.90 -17.23 13.44
N ASN A 249 -21.33 -17.01 14.62
CA ASN A 249 -19.89 -17.12 14.81
C ASN A 249 -19.36 -18.54 14.63
N LYS A 250 -20.12 -19.57 14.96
CA LYS A 250 -19.71 -20.96 14.78
C LYS A 250 -19.80 -21.41 13.32
N LEU A 251 -20.87 -21.04 12.61
CA LEU A 251 -21.08 -21.35 11.18
C LEU A 251 -19.99 -20.74 10.30
N TYR A 252 -19.66 -19.47 10.53
CA TYR A 252 -18.61 -18.76 9.78
C TYR A 252 -17.20 -18.98 10.36
N ASN A 253 -17.07 -19.83 11.37
CA ASN A 253 -15.84 -20.10 12.12
C ASN A 253 -15.11 -18.82 12.53
N CYS A 254 -15.84 -17.90 13.18
CA CYS A 254 -15.36 -16.65 13.74
C CYS A 254 -14.59 -16.81 15.07
N ASN A 255 -14.39 -18.03 15.56
CA ASN A 255 -13.40 -18.36 16.61
C ASN A 255 -11.98 -18.28 16.04
N ILE A 256 -11.65 -17.08 15.59
CA ILE A 256 -10.42 -16.76 14.89
C ILE A 256 -9.48 -16.27 15.96
N SER A 257 -8.66 -17.17 16.48
CA SER A 257 -7.50 -16.73 17.26
C SER A 257 -6.46 -16.09 16.36
N HIS A 258 -6.35 -16.54 15.09
CA HIS A 258 -5.39 -16.04 14.10
C HIS A 258 -5.99 -15.92 12.68
N CYS A 259 -5.53 -14.94 11.92
CA CYS A 259 -5.80 -14.81 10.49
C CYS A 259 -4.91 -15.76 9.66
N GLN A 260 -5.22 -15.94 8.36
CA GLN A 260 -4.42 -16.78 7.46
C GLN A 260 -2.94 -16.36 7.46
N ARG A 261 -2.01 -17.32 7.53
CA ARG A 261 -0.57 -17.03 7.54
C ARG A 261 -0.13 -16.30 6.27
N LEU A 262 0.37 -15.08 6.41
CA LEU A 262 0.82 -14.26 5.29
C LEU A 262 2.19 -14.72 4.77
N SER A 263 2.24 -15.05 3.48
CA SER A 263 3.48 -15.23 2.73
C SER A 263 4.22 -13.90 2.59
N THR A 264 5.54 -13.94 2.59
CA THR A 264 6.37 -12.79 2.21
C THR A 264 6.05 -12.42 0.75
N PRO A 265 5.90 -11.13 0.39
CA PRO A 265 5.59 -10.74 -0.98
C PRO A 265 6.76 -11.07 -1.92
N LEU A 266 6.45 -11.34 -3.18
CA LEU A 266 7.49 -11.46 -4.20
C LEU A 266 8.16 -10.09 -4.35
N HIS A 267 9.49 -10.06 -4.18
CA HIS A 267 10.27 -8.81 -4.08
C HIS A 267 9.88 -7.88 -2.92
N GLY A 268 9.45 -8.46 -1.80
CA GLY A 268 9.25 -7.74 -0.54
C GLY A 268 9.79 -8.45 0.68
N PHE A 269 9.68 -7.78 1.81
CA PHE A 269 9.94 -8.28 3.15
C PHE A 269 8.66 -8.19 3.97
N LYS A 270 8.58 -9.01 5.01
CA LYS A 270 7.45 -9.05 5.96
C LYS A 270 8.00 -9.09 7.37
N GLN A 271 7.51 -8.23 8.25
CA GLN A 271 7.90 -8.16 9.65
C GLN A 271 6.69 -8.39 10.55
N GLY A 272 6.78 -9.38 11.43
CA GLY A 272 5.68 -9.82 12.29
C GLY A 272 5.21 -11.22 11.92
N ASP A 273 5.25 -12.12 12.90
CA ASP A 273 4.83 -13.53 12.79
C ASP A 273 3.76 -13.92 13.83
N ASP A 274 3.22 -12.93 14.53
CA ASP A 274 2.05 -13.09 15.39
C ASP A 274 0.79 -12.81 14.55
N TYR A 275 0.19 -13.86 14.00
CA TYR A 275 -1.00 -13.77 13.16
C TYR A 275 -2.30 -13.60 13.97
N SER A 276 -2.21 -13.36 15.28
CA SER A 276 -3.38 -13.31 16.15
C SER A 276 -4.32 -12.15 15.86
N VAL A 277 -5.62 -12.29 16.17
CA VAL A 277 -6.58 -11.19 16.04
C VAL A 277 -6.14 -9.98 16.87
N GLY A 278 -6.21 -8.80 16.26
CA GLY A 278 -5.71 -7.55 16.83
C GLY A 278 -4.23 -7.28 16.56
N LYS A 279 -3.49 -8.18 15.88
CA LYS A 279 -2.07 -7.99 15.56
C LYS A 279 -1.86 -7.40 14.17
N VAL A 280 -0.71 -6.78 13.98
CA VAL A 280 -0.29 -6.12 12.74
C VAL A 280 0.94 -6.81 12.19
N VAL A 281 0.94 -7.06 10.89
CA VAL A 281 2.07 -7.56 10.10
C VAL A 281 2.46 -6.49 9.11
N TYR A 282 3.70 -6.04 9.17
CA TYR A 282 4.25 -4.99 8.33
C TYR A 282 4.89 -5.57 7.08
N PHE A 283 4.85 -4.79 6.00
CA PHE A 283 5.40 -5.14 4.70
C PHE A 283 6.25 -4.00 4.17
N PHE A 284 7.36 -4.40 3.55
CA PHE A 284 8.32 -3.53 2.90
C PHE A 284 8.63 -4.12 1.53
N CYS A 285 9.07 -3.31 0.57
CA CYS A 285 9.53 -3.83 -0.71
C CYS A 285 11.05 -3.84 -0.80
N GLN A 286 11.58 -4.79 -1.58
CA GLN A 286 13.00 -4.83 -1.90
C GLN A 286 13.37 -3.61 -2.75
N THR A 287 14.61 -3.14 -2.65
CA THR A 287 15.12 -2.01 -3.43
C THR A 287 14.83 -2.22 -4.93
N GLY A 288 14.20 -1.22 -5.57
CA GLY A 288 13.73 -1.32 -6.95
C GLY A 288 12.30 -1.87 -7.12
N PHE A 289 11.54 -2.07 -6.03
CA PHE A 289 10.11 -2.36 -6.03
C PHE A 289 9.38 -1.38 -5.12
N VAL A 290 8.24 -0.86 -5.59
CA VAL A 290 7.44 0.12 -4.84
C VAL A 290 6.34 -0.60 -4.07
N LEU A 291 6.04 -0.12 -2.86
CA LEU A 291 4.93 -0.62 -2.07
C LEU A 291 3.59 -0.15 -2.65
N VAL A 292 3.12 -0.89 -3.65
CA VAL A 292 1.78 -0.76 -4.22
C VAL A 292 0.90 -1.80 -3.55
N GLY A 293 0.15 -1.38 -2.53
CA GLY A 293 -0.60 -2.24 -1.62
C GLY A 293 -0.61 -1.64 -0.21
N SER A 294 -0.75 -2.48 0.82
CA SER A 294 -0.78 -2.01 2.20
C SER A 294 0.53 -2.31 2.92
N SER A 295 1.13 -1.26 3.52
CA SER A 295 2.41 -1.31 4.26
C SER A 295 2.26 -2.01 5.60
N GLU A 296 1.04 -2.10 6.09
CA GLU A 296 0.64 -2.89 7.22
C GLU A 296 -0.64 -3.64 6.88
N ARG A 297 -0.78 -4.83 7.46
CA ARG A 297 -2.02 -5.59 7.46
C ARG A 297 -2.38 -5.86 8.91
N PHE A 298 -3.60 -5.53 9.29
CA PHE A 298 -4.18 -5.79 10.60
C PHE A 298 -5.04 -7.06 10.53
N CYS A 299 -4.85 -7.98 11.47
CA CYS A 299 -5.68 -9.17 11.58
C CYS A 299 -7.01 -8.79 12.23
N LYS A 300 -8.05 -8.69 11.41
CA LYS A 300 -9.40 -8.40 11.88
C LYS A 300 -9.94 -9.60 12.68
N ASP A 301 -10.88 -9.30 13.57
CA ASP A 301 -11.85 -10.27 14.10
C ASP A 301 -12.53 -11.13 13.01
N THR A 302 -12.53 -10.66 11.76
CA THR A 302 -13.00 -11.42 10.59
C THR A 302 -12.10 -12.58 10.15
N GLY A 303 -10.85 -12.67 10.62
CA GLY A 303 -9.83 -13.65 10.18
C GLY A 303 -9.21 -13.36 8.82
N ASP A 304 -9.73 -12.37 8.12
CA ASP A 304 -9.08 -11.73 6.99
C ASP A 304 -8.18 -10.59 7.46
N TRP A 305 -7.09 -10.41 6.74
CA TRP A 305 -6.21 -9.26 6.89
C TRP A 305 -6.81 -8.02 6.21
N THR A 306 -6.65 -6.84 6.82
CA THR A 306 -6.88 -5.57 6.10
C THR A 306 -5.92 -5.41 4.92
N GLY A 307 -6.27 -4.54 3.97
CA GLY A 307 -5.34 -4.12 2.93
C GLY A 307 -5.09 -5.15 1.81
N ASN A 308 -4.32 -4.71 0.81
CA ASN A 308 -4.01 -5.46 -0.41
C ASN A 308 -2.58 -6.02 -0.39
N ASN A 309 -2.32 -7.09 -1.13
CA ASN A 309 -0.97 -7.65 -1.27
C ASN A 309 0.01 -6.59 -1.80
N PRO A 310 1.10 -6.27 -1.08
CA PRO A 310 2.09 -5.27 -1.49
C PRO A 310 3.14 -5.83 -2.46
N CYS A 311 3.96 -4.93 -3.00
CA CYS A 311 5.06 -5.20 -3.94
C CYS A 311 4.60 -5.84 -5.26
N LEU A 312 4.04 -4.99 -6.14
CA LEU A 312 3.72 -5.35 -7.52
C LEU A 312 4.86 -5.03 -8.50
N LEU A 313 4.74 -5.62 -9.68
CA LEU A 313 5.81 -5.87 -10.64
C LEU A 313 6.53 -4.61 -11.14
N THR A 314 7.85 -4.53 -10.94
CA THR A 314 8.70 -3.59 -11.67
C THR A 314 9.36 -4.27 -12.86
N LEU A 315 9.34 -3.59 -14.01
CA LEU A 315 9.92 -4.08 -15.25
C LEU A 315 11.40 -3.71 -15.30
N SER A 316 12.20 -4.43 -14.52
CA SER A 316 13.65 -4.55 -14.74
C SER A 316 13.89 -5.35 -16.03
N VAL A 317 14.94 -5.18 -16.85
CA VAL A 317 16.24 -4.50 -16.75
C VAL A 317 16.56 -3.86 -18.13
N PHE A 318 17.40 -2.82 -18.22
CA PHE A 318 18.62 -2.77 -19.08
C PHE A 318 19.26 -1.36 -19.22
N SER A 319 20.49 -1.27 -18.69
CA SER A 319 21.61 -0.41 -19.11
C SER A 319 21.34 1.07 -19.45
N GLY A 320 21.65 1.95 -18.49
CA GLY A 320 21.78 3.41 -18.66
C GLY A 320 21.63 4.11 -17.32
N GLY A 321 22.73 4.50 -16.68
CA GLY A 321 22.71 5.01 -15.30
C GLY A 321 22.20 6.45 -15.15
N GLY A 322 21.87 6.85 -13.92
CA GLY A 322 21.69 8.25 -13.57
C GLY A 322 20.64 8.56 -12.50
N ASP A 323 21.13 9.09 -11.37
CA ASP A 323 20.48 10.01 -10.43
C ASP A 323 19.13 9.60 -9.77
N GLY A 324 19.21 9.29 -8.46
CA GLY A 324 18.13 9.52 -7.48
C GLY A 324 17.85 11.01 -7.22
N GLY A 325 17.77 11.80 -8.30
CA GLY A 325 17.48 13.23 -8.26
C GLY A 325 16.01 13.55 -8.48
N SER A 326 15.64 14.80 -8.22
CA SER A 326 14.44 15.38 -8.85
C SER A 326 14.76 15.69 -10.31
N ALA A 327 13.74 15.80 -11.16
CA ALA A 327 13.89 16.24 -12.53
C ALA A 327 12.69 17.07 -12.98
N VAL A 328 12.93 17.95 -13.94
CA VAL A 328 11.87 18.72 -14.62
C VAL A 328 11.75 18.25 -16.07
N ARG A 329 10.54 17.88 -16.47
CA ARG A 329 10.13 17.84 -17.88
C ARG A 329 9.45 19.15 -18.22
N PHE A 330 9.63 19.58 -19.46
CA PHE A 330 8.72 20.53 -20.11
C PHE A 330 8.76 20.28 -21.61
N TRP A 331 7.68 20.65 -22.30
CA TRP A 331 7.69 20.78 -23.75
C TRP A 331 8.18 22.19 -24.12
N TYR A 332 8.83 22.29 -25.27
CA TYR A 332 9.29 23.56 -25.83
C TYR A 332 9.11 23.59 -27.35
N HIS A 333 8.95 24.79 -27.90
CA HIS A 333 8.93 25.05 -29.33
C HIS A 333 9.92 26.17 -29.63
N MET A 334 10.75 25.95 -30.65
CA MET A 334 11.82 26.87 -31.05
C MET A 334 12.03 26.76 -32.56
N PHE A 335 11.30 27.57 -33.34
CA PHE A 335 11.40 27.62 -34.79
C PHE A 335 11.63 29.04 -35.32
N GLY A 336 12.58 29.21 -36.24
CA GLY A 336 12.80 30.49 -36.92
C GLY A 336 14.24 30.76 -37.35
N SER A 337 14.41 31.58 -38.38
CA SER A 337 15.72 31.93 -38.94
C SER A 337 16.62 32.76 -38.01
N SER A 338 16.06 33.27 -36.92
CA SER A 338 16.73 34.23 -36.02
C SER A 338 16.57 33.82 -34.56
N MET A 339 16.59 32.52 -34.30
CA MET A 339 16.39 31.90 -32.99
C MET A 339 17.36 32.38 -31.91
N GLY A 340 16.82 32.56 -30.70
CA GLY A 340 17.56 32.88 -29.49
C GLY A 340 18.00 31.65 -28.69
N GLU A 341 17.83 31.72 -27.37
CA GLU A 341 18.29 30.72 -26.41
C GLU A 341 17.24 30.48 -25.31
N LEU A 342 17.01 29.22 -24.96
CA LEU A 342 16.19 28.82 -23.81
C LEU A 342 17.10 28.18 -22.75
N ARG A 343 16.98 28.63 -21.50
CA ARG A 343 17.79 28.18 -20.37
C ARG A 343 16.91 27.76 -19.19
N VAL A 344 17.43 26.86 -18.36
CA VAL A 344 16.87 26.55 -17.04
C VAL A 344 17.95 26.70 -15.99
N TYR A 345 17.61 27.36 -14.87
CA TYR A 345 18.47 27.50 -13.71
C TYR A 345 17.85 26.85 -12.47
N LEU A 346 18.73 26.35 -11.62
CA LEU A 346 18.44 25.96 -10.24
C LEU A 346 18.76 27.15 -9.32
N ARG A 347 17.72 27.75 -8.72
CA ARG A 347 17.82 28.89 -7.79
C ARG A 347 17.82 28.38 -6.35
N ILE A 348 18.92 28.62 -5.63
CA ILE A 348 19.09 28.26 -4.21
C ILE A 348 19.55 29.50 -3.45
N ARG A 349 18.80 29.92 -2.43
CA ARG A 349 19.09 31.13 -1.61
C ARG A 349 19.43 32.36 -2.47
N SER A 350 18.63 32.60 -3.51
CA SER A 350 18.80 33.68 -4.49
C SER A 350 20.08 33.64 -5.34
N ARG A 351 20.72 32.47 -5.46
CA ARG A 351 21.81 32.22 -6.42
C ARG A 351 21.36 31.22 -7.48
N ASP A 352 21.53 31.60 -8.74
CA ASP A 352 21.09 30.82 -9.90
C ASP A 352 22.26 30.05 -10.50
N SER A 353 22.05 28.75 -10.74
CA SER A 353 23.03 27.85 -11.37
C SER A 353 22.42 27.27 -12.63
N ASN A 354 23.01 27.51 -13.80
CA ASN A 354 22.47 26.99 -15.06
C ASN A 354 22.56 25.45 -15.08
N ILE A 355 21.43 24.80 -15.37
CA ILE A 355 21.31 23.34 -15.46
C ILE A 355 20.89 22.86 -16.86
N PHE A 356 20.48 23.78 -17.74
CA PHE A 356 20.12 23.51 -19.14
C PHE A 356 20.27 24.77 -19.99
N SER A 357 20.70 24.60 -21.25
CA SER A 357 20.70 25.62 -22.31
C SER A 357 20.50 24.95 -23.67
N ILE A 358 19.68 25.55 -24.53
CA ILE A 358 19.51 25.18 -25.94
C ILE A 358 19.38 26.43 -26.80
N ARG A 359 19.95 26.41 -28.01
CA ARG A 359 20.10 27.58 -28.90
C ARG A 359 19.76 27.25 -30.34
N GLY A 360 19.27 28.25 -31.08
CA GLY A 360 19.04 28.11 -32.52
C GLY A 360 17.79 27.31 -32.87
N ASP A 361 17.53 27.17 -34.16
CA ASP A 361 16.31 26.54 -34.70
C ASP A 361 16.27 25.03 -34.38
N GLN A 362 15.19 24.59 -33.75
CA GLN A 362 14.90 23.20 -33.38
C GLN A 362 13.83 22.58 -34.28
N GLY A 363 13.30 23.30 -35.27
CA GLY A 363 12.23 22.85 -36.17
C GLY A 363 10.83 23.16 -35.65
N LYS A 364 9.85 22.98 -36.55
CA LYS A 364 8.44 23.38 -36.37
C LYS A 364 7.63 22.54 -35.38
N GLU A 365 8.21 21.48 -34.83
CA GLU A 365 7.51 20.54 -33.96
C GLU A 365 7.78 20.86 -32.49
N TRP A 366 6.77 20.67 -31.65
CA TRP A 366 6.96 20.66 -30.19
C TRP A 366 7.94 19.54 -29.78
N ARG A 367 8.92 19.87 -28.97
CA ARG A 367 9.94 18.96 -28.43
C ARG A 367 9.87 18.87 -26.92
N VAL A 368 10.49 17.84 -26.36
CA VAL A 368 10.56 17.63 -24.91
C VAL A 368 11.99 17.84 -24.41
N ALA A 369 12.12 18.54 -23.29
CA ALA A 369 13.34 18.63 -22.50
C ALA A 369 13.19 17.84 -21.19
N ASP A 370 14.26 17.17 -20.77
CA ASP A 370 14.37 16.54 -19.45
C ASP A 370 15.63 17.08 -18.79
N VAL A 371 15.49 17.70 -17.61
CA VAL A 371 16.61 18.32 -16.89
C VAL A 371 16.69 17.75 -15.48
N VAL A 372 17.85 17.24 -15.10
CA VAL A 372 18.09 16.70 -13.75
C VAL A 372 18.35 17.84 -12.76
N ILE A 373 17.68 17.81 -11.63
CA ILE A 373 17.78 18.77 -10.53
C ILE A 373 18.62 18.14 -9.42
N LYS A 374 19.71 18.81 -9.05
CA LYS A 374 20.63 18.37 -7.99
C LYS A 374 20.60 19.38 -6.83
N SER A 375 19.63 19.23 -5.92
CA SER A 375 19.52 20.02 -4.69
C SER A 375 19.11 19.17 -3.50
N THR A 376 19.79 19.37 -2.36
CA THR A 376 19.44 18.81 -1.04
C THR A 376 18.80 19.85 -0.11
N VAL A 377 18.62 21.08 -0.60
CA VAL A 377 18.02 22.22 0.13
C VAL A 377 16.89 22.82 -0.68
N ASN A 378 16.03 23.61 -0.02
CA ASN A 378 14.91 24.29 -0.67
C ASN A 378 15.37 25.08 -1.91
N PHE A 379 14.71 24.85 -3.03
CA PHE A 379 15.11 25.37 -4.35
C PHE A 379 13.90 25.84 -5.16
N GLN A 380 14.19 26.62 -6.21
CA GLN A 380 13.25 26.99 -7.25
C GLN A 380 13.85 26.64 -8.62
N ILE A 381 12.98 26.37 -9.59
CA ILE A 381 13.36 26.26 -11.01
C ILE A 381 13.04 27.59 -11.68
N VAL A 382 13.99 28.14 -12.41
CA VAL A 382 13.82 29.35 -13.23
C VAL A 382 13.96 28.97 -14.69
N ILE A 383 12.99 29.31 -15.52
CA ILE A 383 13.04 29.10 -16.97
C ILE A 383 13.17 30.48 -17.63
N GLU A 384 14.26 30.68 -18.37
CA GLU A 384 14.64 31.94 -19.01
C GLU A 384 14.68 31.74 -20.52
N ALA A 385 13.96 32.59 -21.26
CA ALA A 385 14.06 32.65 -22.72
C ALA A 385 14.66 33.99 -23.15
N ILE A 386 15.63 33.91 -24.06
CA ILE A 386 16.41 35.03 -24.56
C ILE A 386 16.08 35.18 -26.04
N SER A 387 15.68 36.39 -26.44
CA SER A 387 15.39 36.75 -27.83
C SER A 387 16.63 36.66 -28.73
N GLY A 388 16.43 36.19 -29.96
CA GLY A 388 17.46 36.19 -30.98
C GLY A 388 17.60 37.54 -31.71
N PRO A 389 18.41 37.62 -32.78
CA PRO A 389 18.73 38.89 -33.45
C PRO A 389 17.61 39.51 -34.29
N SER A 390 16.42 38.89 -34.37
CA SER A 390 15.28 39.41 -35.15
C SER A 390 13.97 38.71 -34.77
N PHE A 391 12.85 39.34 -35.09
CA PHE A 391 11.47 38.86 -34.89
C PHE A 391 11.09 37.55 -35.61
N ARG A 392 11.98 37.00 -36.43
CA ARG A 392 11.74 35.75 -37.20
C ARG A 392 11.97 34.51 -36.32
N SER A 393 11.47 34.53 -35.09
CA SER A 393 11.82 33.56 -34.05
C SER A 393 10.95 33.73 -32.78
N ASP A 394 10.21 32.70 -32.38
CA ASP A 394 9.51 32.66 -31.06
C ASP A 394 9.95 31.44 -30.25
N ILE A 395 10.03 31.58 -28.93
CA ILE A 395 10.30 30.47 -28.01
C ILE A 395 9.05 30.24 -27.16
N ALA A 396 8.50 29.03 -27.18
CA ALA A 396 7.36 28.64 -26.35
C ALA A 396 7.71 27.46 -25.43
N ILE A 397 7.00 27.35 -24.30
CA ILE A 397 7.07 26.25 -23.34
C ILE A 397 5.66 25.82 -22.90
N ASP A 398 5.52 24.54 -22.55
CA ASP A 398 4.27 23.94 -22.12
C ASP A 398 4.49 22.66 -21.27
N ASP A 399 3.44 22.13 -20.64
CA ASP A 399 3.34 20.81 -20.01
C ASP A 399 4.53 20.49 -19.07
N ILE A 400 4.78 21.41 -18.13
CA ILE A 400 5.84 21.30 -17.13
C ILE A 400 5.47 20.24 -16.09
N LEU A 401 6.40 19.32 -15.78
CA LEU A 401 6.29 18.32 -14.73
C LEU A 401 7.56 18.32 -13.89
N ILE A 402 7.44 18.60 -12.59
CA ILE A 402 8.54 18.46 -11.61
C ILE A 402 8.23 17.24 -10.74
N THR A 403 9.05 16.20 -10.87
CA THR A 403 8.83 14.88 -10.24
C THR A 403 10.20 14.20 -10.08
N THR A 404 10.30 13.03 -9.46
CA THR A 404 11.58 12.32 -9.33
C THR A 404 12.08 11.77 -10.68
N CYS A 405 13.40 11.57 -10.83
CA CYS A 405 14.00 10.96 -12.01
C CYS A 405 13.41 9.57 -12.33
N THR A 406 12.97 8.82 -11.31
CA THR A 406 12.32 7.51 -11.44
C THR A 406 10.91 7.64 -12.02
N GLU A 407 10.06 8.52 -11.48
CA GLU A 407 8.72 8.83 -12.02
C GLU A 407 8.80 9.39 -13.46
N MET A 408 9.83 10.18 -13.77
CA MET A 408 10.09 10.71 -15.11
C MET A 408 10.30 9.64 -16.17
N GLN A 409 10.98 8.54 -15.83
CA GLN A 409 11.24 7.43 -16.73
C GLN A 409 9.96 6.60 -16.97
N GLU A 410 9.15 6.42 -15.92
CA GLU A 410 7.84 5.76 -16.04
C GLU A 410 6.88 6.56 -16.95
N TYR A 411 6.82 7.89 -16.79
CA TYR A 411 5.99 8.75 -17.64
C TYR A 411 6.37 8.66 -19.14
N LYS A 412 7.68 8.60 -19.48
CA LYS A 412 8.12 8.36 -20.87
C LYS A 412 7.62 7.03 -21.44
N ARG A 413 7.51 6.01 -20.60
CA ARG A 413 7.12 4.66 -21.01
C ARG A 413 5.61 4.54 -21.23
N LEU A 414 4.80 5.18 -20.39
CA LEU A 414 3.34 5.22 -20.53
C LEU A 414 2.92 5.95 -21.82
N LEU A 415 3.55 7.07 -22.14
CA LEU A 415 3.30 7.83 -23.38
C LEU A 415 3.60 7.03 -24.66
N LYS A 416 4.57 6.10 -24.64
CA LYS A 416 4.93 5.29 -25.82
C LYS A 416 3.95 4.15 -26.12
N ASN A 417 3.13 3.72 -25.16
CA ASN A 417 2.29 2.52 -25.26
C ASN A 417 0.78 2.82 -25.30
N THR A 418 0.39 4.04 -25.68
CA THR A 418 -0.99 4.51 -25.47
C THR A 418 -2.03 3.82 -26.37
N ILE A 419 -2.84 2.94 -25.78
CA ILE A 419 -4.29 2.99 -25.98
C ILE A 419 -4.86 3.71 -24.74
N GLN A 420 -5.63 4.78 -24.97
CA GLN A 420 -6.17 5.64 -23.91
C GLN A 420 -7.03 4.85 -22.90
N LYS A 421 -6.66 4.91 -21.61
CA LYS A 421 -7.62 4.88 -20.50
C LYS A 421 -7.19 5.80 -19.35
N SER A 422 -7.86 6.95 -19.28
CA SER A 422 -8.06 7.84 -18.13
C SER A 422 -6.93 7.97 -17.10
N ILE A 423 -6.07 8.98 -17.28
CA ILE A 423 -5.18 9.53 -16.25
C ILE A 423 -6.01 10.41 -15.28
N SER A 424 -7.04 9.84 -14.65
CA SER A 424 -7.97 10.55 -13.75
C SER A 424 -8.10 9.91 -12.36
N GLN A 425 -7.37 8.83 -12.09
CA GLN A 425 -7.31 8.19 -10.76
C GLN A 425 -6.09 8.61 -9.92
N LEU A 426 -5.26 9.53 -10.43
CA LEU A 426 -4.15 10.12 -9.68
C LEU A 426 -4.66 11.29 -8.82
N THR A 427 -5.07 10.96 -7.60
CA THR A 427 -5.71 11.87 -6.64
C THR A 427 -4.80 12.98 -6.10
N GLY A 428 -5.28 14.22 -6.12
CA GLY A 428 -4.95 15.28 -5.14
C GLY A 428 -3.52 15.87 -5.15
N LEU A 429 -2.52 15.04 -4.86
CA LEU A 429 -1.11 15.45 -4.62
C LEU A 429 -0.41 16.01 -5.86
N LEU A 430 -0.80 15.56 -7.06
CA LEU A 430 -0.12 15.93 -8.31
C LEU A 430 -0.48 17.31 -8.88
N LYS A 431 -1.49 18.02 -8.32
CA LYS A 431 -1.95 19.31 -8.87
C LYS A 431 -1.01 20.50 -8.60
N ARG A 432 0.10 20.31 -7.87
CA ARG A 432 1.15 21.33 -7.63
C ARG A 432 2.49 21.02 -8.33
N GLN A 433 2.60 19.86 -8.97
CA GLN A 433 3.82 19.36 -9.62
C GLN A 433 3.70 19.31 -11.14
N ARG A 434 2.52 19.59 -11.69
CA ARG A 434 2.22 19.67 -13.13
C ARG A 434 1.63 21.02 -13.47
N CYS A 435 2.05 21.58 -14.60
CA CYS A 435 1.47 22.78 -15.18
C CYS A 435 1.40 22.68 -16.71
N ASN A 436 0.18 22.54 -17.22
CA ASN A 436 -0.20 22.54 -18.64
C ASN A 436 -0.75 23.91 -19.10
N PHE A 437 -0.60 24.95 -18.26
CA PHE A 437 -1.03 26.34 -18.47
C PHE A 437 -2.49 26.62 -18.89
N ASP A 438 -3.34 25.64 -19.19
CA ASP A 438 -4.71 25.85 -19.71
C ASP A 438 -5.57 26.81 -18.87
N ASP A 439 -5.54 26.66 -17.54
CA ASP A 439 -6.31 27.47 -16.58
C ASP A 439 -5.55 28.75 -16.17
N ASP A 440 -4.34 28.60 -15.60
CA ASP A 440 -3.50 29.66 -15.04
C ASP A 440 -1.98 29.28 -15.06
N LEU A 441 -1.13 30.07 -14.39
CA LEU A 441 0.31 29.80 -14.28
C LEU A 441 0.68 28.71 -13.26
N CYS A 442 -0.29 28.00 -12.67
CA CYS A 442 -0.11 26.94 -11.68
C CYS A 442 0.78 27.30 -10.47
N GLY A 443 0.84 28.59 -10.10
CA GLY A 443 1.69 29.12 -9.04
C GLY A 443 3.14 29.45 -9.46
N TRP A 444 3.49 29.34 -10.75
CA TRP A 444 4.69 29.98 -11.29
C TRP A 444 4.49 31.49 -11.32
N THR A 445 5.60 32.23 -11.17
CA THR A 445 5.59 33.69 -11.09
C THR A 445 6.54 34.28 -12.13
N GLN A 446 6.10 35.34 -12.80
CA GLN A 446 6.94 36.19 -13.64
C GLN A 446 8.08 36.85 -12.84
N GLU A 447 9.29 36.88 -13.39
CA GLU A 447 10.43 37.57 -12.79
C GLU A 447 10.27 39.09 -12.95
N GLN A 448 10.37 39.85 -11.85
CA GLN A 448 10.06 41.29 -11.87
C GLN A 448 11.20 42.17 -12.41
N ASN A 449 12.36 41.58 -12.66
CA ASN A 449 13.60 42.26 -13.05
C ASN A 449 14.08 41.89 -14.47
N ASP A 450 13.24 41.19 -15.24
CA ASP A 450 13.50 40.91 -16.65
C ASP A 450 13.09 42.08 -17.56
N ILE A 451 13.13 41.90 -18.88
CA ILE A 451 12.93 42.99 -19.85
C ILE A 451 11.50 42.98 -20.43
N PHE A 452 10.72 41.91 -20.17
CA PHE A 452 9.33 41.70 -20.56
C PHE A 452 8.82 40.35 -20.04
N ASP A 453 7.51 40.19 -19.91
CA ASP A 453 6.88 38.94 -19.44
C ASP A 453 6.67 37.86 -20.52
N TRP A 454 6.53 36.60 -20.09
CA TRP A 454 6.03 35.53 -20.95
C TRP A 454 4.54 35.75 -21.24
N THR A 455 4.12 35.54 -22.49
CA THR A 455 2.74 35.72 -22.92
C THR A 455 1.98 34.40 -22.81
N HIS A 456 0.86 34.42 -22.09
CA HIS A 456 -0.07 33.29 -21.93
C HIS A 456 -1.14 33.31 -23.02
N HIS A 457 -1.17 32.30 -23.90
CA HIS A 457 -1.82 32.43 -25.20
C HIS A 457 -2.43 31.13 -25.74
N TYR A 458 -3.41 31.24 -26.64
CA TYR A 458 -4.04 30.14 -27.36
C TYR A 458 -4.02 30.39 -28.88
N GLY A 459 -3.90 29.32 -29.67
CA GLY A 459 -3.75 29.43 -31.13
C GLY A 459 -2.32 29.80 -31.55
N PRO A 460 -2.10 30.35 -32.76
CA PRO A 460 -0.76 30.64 -33.28
C PRO A 460 -0.16 31.92 -32.66
N THR A 461 1.17 32.02 -32.62
CA THR A 461 1.85 33.25 -32.18
C THR A 461 1.57 34.43 -33.10
N THR A 462 1.84 35.63 -32.58
CA THR A 462 1.57 36.93 -33.24
C THR A 462 2.36 37.15 -34.53
N THR A 463 3.56 36.59 -34.64
CA THR A 463 4.38 36.66 -35.85
C THR A 463 4.10 35.48 -36.79
N ILE A 464 3.83 35.78 -38.07
CA ILE A 464 3.39 34.76 -39.04
C ILE A 464 4.57 33.86 -39.44
N GLY A 465 4.44 32.56 -39.17
CA GLY A 465 5.40 31.54 -39.58
C GLY A 465 6.53 31.29 -38.58
N THR A 466 6.38 31.78 -37.36
CA THR A 466 7.22 31.51 -36.18
C THR A 466 6.35 30.86 -35.10
N GLY A 467 6.98 30.33 -34.05
CA GLY A 467 6.29 29.70 -32.92
C GLY A 467 5.42 28.49 -33.27
N PRO A 468 4.72 27.92 -32.27
CA PRO A 468 3.73 26.87 -32.47
C PRO A 468 2.42 27.43 -33.04
N SER A 469 1.68 26.60 -33.79
CA SER A 469 0.36 26.97 -34.33
C SER A 469 -0.79 26.88 -33.32
N CYS A 470 -0.57 26.12 -32.25
CA CYS A 470 -1.50 25.88 -31.15
C CYS A 470 -0.79 25.10 -30.04
N ASP A 471 -1.50 24.95 -28.91
CA ASP A 471 -1.10 24.14 -27.76
C ASP A 471 -0.75 22.66 -28.11
N ARG A 472 0.12 22.06 -27.29
CA ARG A 472 0.63 20.70 -27.48
C ARG A 472 -0.43 19.63 -27.26
N THR A 473 -1.30 19.82 -26.26
CA THR A 473 -2.20 18.77 -25.75
C THR A 473 -3.63 18.95 -26.26
N ASN A 474 -4.10 20.19 -26.46
CA ASN A 474 -5.41 20.55 -26.97
C ASN A 474 -5.35 21.76 -27.92
N CYS A 475 -5.15 21.51 -29.20
CA CYS A 475 -5.06 22.54 -30.25
C CYS A 475 -6.31 23.46 -30.41
N ILE A 476 -7.44 23.16 -29.76
CA ILE A 476 -8.71 23.92 -29.92
C ILE A 476 -8.87 25.02 -28.86
N MET A 477 -8.52 24.73 -27.60
CA MET A 477 -8.73 25.63 -26.45
C MET A 477 -7.54 25.69 -25.50
N GLY A 478 -6.51 24.86 -25.71
CA GLY A 478 -5.36 24.79 -24.83
C GLY A 478 -4.48 26.02 -24.92
N LYS A 479 -3.71 26.29 -23.85
CA LYS A 479 -2.84 27.46 -23.73
C LYS A 479 -1.43 27.09 -23.35
N TYR A 480 -0.48 27.83 -23.89
CA TYR A 480 0.94 27.70 -23.60
C TYR A 480 1.56 29.07 -23.24
N LEU A 481 2.81 29.06 -22.79
CA LEU A 481 3.60 30.28 -22.60
C LEU A 481 4.56 30.50 -23.76
N TYR A 482 4.69 31.73 -24.25
CA TYR A 482 5.73 32.07 -25.23
C TYR A 482 6.34 33.45 -25.04
N ILE A 483 7.54 33.63 -25.58
CA ILE A 483 8.13 34.93 -25.84
C ILE A 483 8.07 35.27 -27.33
N GLU A 484 7.64 36.50 -27.62
CA GLU A 484 7.56 37.10 -28.95
C GLU A 484 8.80 37.98 -29.18
N ALA A 485 9.56 37.75 -30.25
CA ALA A 485 10.80 38.48 -30.52
C ALA A 485 10.63 39.75 -31.37
N SER A 486 9.39 40.15 -31.72
CA SER A 486 9.11 41.39 -32.44
C SER A 486 9.24 42.66 -31.59
N ALA A 487 9.16 43.81 -32.27
CA ALA A 487 9.37 45.11 -31.66
C ALA A 487 8.41 45.32 -30.46
N PRO A 488 8.90 45.80 -29.30
CA PRO A 488 10.16 46.52 -29.12
C PRO A 488 11.39 45.67 -28.73
N ARG A 489 11.34 44.33 -28.79
CA ARG A 489 12.43 43.48 -28.31
C ARG A 489 13.74 43.70 -29.07
N MET A 490 14.85 43.76 -28.35
CA MET A 490 16.21 43.82 -28.88
C MET A 490 16.96 42.51 -28.68
N ARG A 491 18.01 42.27 -29.48
CA ARG A 491 18.84 41.05 -29.39
C ARG A 491 19.41 40.88 -27.98
N GLY A 492 19.06 39.78 -27.32
CA GLY A 492 19.54 39.49 -25.96
C GLY A 492 18.61 39.99 -24.86
N ASP A 493 17.48 40.62 -25.20
CA ASP A 493 16.38 40.79 -24.24
C ASP A 493 15.93 39.42 -23.75
N TYR A 494 15.65 39.30 -22.46
CA TYR A 494 15.26 38.04 -21.82
C TYR A 494 13.98 38.22 -20.99
N SER A 495 13.27 37.11 -20.81
CA SER A 495 12.12 36.94 -19.93
C SER A 495 12.29 35.68 -19.09
N ALA A 496 11.86 35.69 -17.83
CA ALA A 496 11.95 34.53 -16.95
C ALA A 496 10.68 34.28 -16.12
N ILE A 497 10.40 33.00 -15.87
CA ILE A 497 9.45 32.55 -14.83
C ILE A 497 10.17 31.72 -13.79
N TYR A 498 9.71 31.76 -12.55
CA TYR A 498 10.22 30.91 -11.48
C TYR A 498 9.12 30.14 -10.74
N SER A 499 9.45 28.93 -10.30
CA SER A 499 8.54 28.05 -9.57
C SER A 499 8.33 28.52 -8.11
N PRO A 500 7.28 28.02 -7.42
CA PRO A 500 7.25 28.03 -5.96
C PRO A 500 8.51 27.42 -5.34
N VAL A 501 8.81 27.78 -4.10
CA VAL A 501 9.90 27.18 -3.33
C VAL A 501 9.51 25.75 -2.94
N PHE A 502 10.25 24.76 -3.46
CA PHE A 502 10.12 23.37 -3.01
C PHE A 502 10.81 23.22 -1.65
N GLN A 503 10.14 22.57 -0.69
CA GLN A 503 10.61 22.43 0.69
C GLN A 503 10.67 20.96 1.12
N VAL A 504 11.64 20.63 1.98
CA VAL A 504 11.61 19.38 2.75
C VAL A 504 10.54 19.53 3.84
N VAL A 505 9.52 18.68 3.81
CA VAL A 505 8.42 18.67 4.79
C VAL A 505 8.48 17.38 5.60
N PHE A 506 8.52 17.52 6.93
CA PHE A 506 8.35 16.40 7.85
C PHE A 506 6.89 16.34 8.30
N GLU A 507 6.20 15.24 7.96
CA GLU A 507 4.82 15.01 8.40
C GLU A 507 4.79 14.10 9.63
N GLY A 508 4.37 14.63 10.77
CA GLY A 508 4.19 13.86 12.00
C GLY A 508 2.73 13.43 12.17
N VAL A 509 2.45 12.14 12.00
CA VAL A 509 1.10 11.58 12.21
C VAL A 509 0.93 11.15 13.66
N ARG A 510 0.07 11.85 14.41
CA ARG A 510 -0.20 11.56 15.82
C ARG A 510 -1.01 10.25 15.98
N GLY A 511 -0.58 9.38 16.88
CA GLY A 511 -1.31 8.18 17.28
C GLY A 511 -2.54 8.42 18.16
N TYR A 512 -3.39 7.39 18.31
CA TYR A 512 -4.67 7.46 19.03
C TYR A 512 -4.58 7.47 20.58
N SER A 513 -3.41 7.74 21.17
CA SER A 513 -3.19 7.62 22.61
C SER A 513 -2.59 8.89 23.21
N PHE A 514 -2.84 9.12 24.51
CA PHE A 514 -2.15 10.13 25.31
C PHE A 514 -0.66 9.79 25.56
N LYS A 515 -0.17 8.66 25.04
CA LYS A 515 1.25 8.28 25.03
C LYS A 515 1.97 8.61 23.70
N SER A 516 1.28 9.13 22.69
CA SER A 516 1.88 9.44 21.38
C SER A 516 2.39 10.89 21.33
N ASP A 517 3.26 11.24 22.27
CA ASP A 517 3.97 12.51 22.23
C ASP A 517 5.10 12.42 21.19
N MET A 518 5.08 13.31 20.21
CA MET A 518 6.15 13.45 19.21
C MET A 518 6.95 14.70 19.56
N ALA A 519 8.15 14.50 20.08
CA ALA A 519 9.16 15.55 20.19
C ALA A 519 10.16 15.38 19.04
N PHE A 520 10.41 16.46 18.31
CA PHE A 520 11.58 16.57 17.43
C PHE A 520 12.66 17.29 18.23
N ASP A 521 13.85 16.70 18.29
CA ASP A 521 15.04 17.31 18.88
C ASP A 521 16.27 16.95 18.05
N ASP A 522 17.24 17.86 18.01
CA ASP A 522 18.53 17.78 17.29
C ASP A 522 18.55 16.97 15.97
N PHE A 523 18.08 17.58 14.87
CA PHE A 523 18.36 17.09 13.52
C PHE A 523 19.43 17.94 12.83
N THR A 524 20.44 17.29 12.24
CA THR A 524 21.45 17.93 11.39
C THR A 524 21.33 17.39 9.98
N LEU A 525 21.01 18.28 9.02
CA LEU A 525 21.06 17.95 7.59
C LEU A 525 22.47 18.24 7.07
N ASP A 526 23.38 17.27 7.25
CA ASP A 526 24.75 17.36 6.76
C ASP A 526 24.77 17.32 5.21
N PRO A 527 25.43 18.29 4.54
CA PRO A 527 25.55 18.26 3.08
C PRO A 527 26.54 17.17 2.64
N GLY A 528 26.00 16.04 2.19
CA GLY A 528 26.78 14.93 1.67
C GLY A 528 25.93 13.92 0.89
N TYR A 529 26.59 12.97 0.23
CA TYR A 529 25.92 11.87 -0.46
C TYR A 529 25.18 10.99 0.55
N CYS A 530 23.90 10.72 0.28
CA CYS A 530 23.28 9.48 0.72
C CYS A 530 24.11 8.33 0.13
N ILE A 531 24.65 7.44 0.96
CA ILE A 531 25.25 6.19 0.46
C ILE A 531 24.08 5.30 0.06
N GLU A 532 23.64 5.41 -1.20
CA GLU A 532 22.45 4.75 -1.76
C GLU A 532 22.61 3.24 -1.94
N HIS A 533 23.84 2.73 -1.76
CA HIS A 533 24.14 1.30 -1.76
C HIS A 533 24.95 0.95 -0.52
N SER A 534 24.39 0.09 0.34
CA SER A 534 25.20 -0.59 1.33
C SER A 534 26.34 -1.34 0.62
N VAL A 535 27.58 -1.17 1.08
CA VAL A 535 28.70 -2.02 0.64
C VAL A 535 28.54 -3.46 1.18
N THR A 536 27.49 -3.69 1.98
CA THR A 536 26.92 -5.00 2.29
C THR A 536 26.56 -5.77 1.02
N CYS A 537 27.07 -7.00 0.90
CA CYS A 537 26.82 -7.90 -0.22
C CYS A 537 26.91 -9.36 0.22
N ASP A 538 25.85 -10.11 -0.09
CA ASP A 538 25.66 -11.56 0.10
C ASP A 538 25.97 -12.37 -1.17
N PHE A 539 26.46 -11.69 -2.22
CA PHE A 539 26.77 -12.21 -3.55
C PHE A 539 25.66 -13.03 -4.25
N GLN A 540 24.42 -13.05 -3.75
CA GLN A 540 23.39 -13.98 -4.24
C GLN A 540 22.92 -13.67 -5.67
N ARG A 541 23.09 -12.43 -6.15
CA ARG A 541 22.75 -12.02 -7.54
C ARG A 541 23.97 -11.70 -8.39
N ASP A 542 24.87 -10.86 -7.89
CA ASP A 542 26.02 -10.29 -8.60
C ASP A 542 27.09 -9.85 -7.57
N LEU A 543 28.00 -8.92 -7.95
CA LEU A 543 29.02 -8.38 -7.06
C LEU A 543 28.52 -7.21 -6.18
N CYS A 544 27.21 -6.91 -6.21
CA CYS A 544 26.61 -5.72 -5.64
C CYS A 544 27.33 -4.44 -6.11
N SER A 545 27.94 -3.68 -5.19
CA SER A 545 28.73 -2.49 -5.50
C SER A 545 30.26 -2.74 -5.50
N TRP A 546 30.70 -3.99 -5.35
CA TRP A 546 32.12 -4.35 -5.45
C TRP A 546 32.58 -4.37 -6.91
N ILE A 547 33.77 -3.82 -7.15
CA ILE A 547 34.37 -3.65 -8.48
C ILE A 547 35.68 -4.45 -8.53
N GLN A 548 35.82 -5.35 -9.51
CA GLN A 548 37.08 -6.08 -9.76
C GLN A 548 38.18 -5.10 -10.17
N ASP A 549 39.39 -5.22 -9.61
CA ASP A 549 40.54 -4.39 -10.01
C ASP A 549 41.19 -4.97 -11.28
N THR A 550 40.67 -4.59 -12.45
CA THR A 550 41.13 -5.01 -13.81
C THR A 550 42.63 -4.80 -14.13
N ARG A 551 43.44 -4.38 -13.17
CA ARG A 551 44.91 -4.25 -13.22
C ARG A 551 45.65 -5.38 -12.48
N ASP A 552 44.92 -6.24 -11.77
CA ASP A 552 45.48 -7.43 -11.14
C ASP A 552 45.66 -8.58 -12.16
N LYS A 553 45.93 -9.79 -11.69
CA LYS A 553 46.25 -10.92 -12.60
C LYS A 553 45.04 -11.77 -12.98
N PHE A 554 43.94 -11.67 -12.23
CA PHE A 554 42.70 -12.43 -12.41
C PHE A 554 41.65 -11.99 -11.39
N GLU A 555 40.39 -12.17 -11.77
CA GLU A 555 39.22 -11.73 -11.03
C GLU A 555 38.75 -12.75 -9.98
N TRP A 556 38.07 -12.25 -8.93
CA TRP A 556 37.29 -13.10 -8.04
C TRP A 556 36.09 -13.72 -8.76
N ILE A 557 35.87 -15.01 -8.61
CA ILE A 557 34.82 -15.76 -9.31
C ILE A 557 33.62 -15.97 -8.38
N ARG A 558 32.43 -15.59 -8.86
CA ARG A 558 31.16 -15.88 -8.18
C ARG A 558 30.71 -17.30 -8.50
N HIS A 559 30.59 -18.14 -7.48
CA HIS A 559 30.38 -19.58 -7.61
C HIS A 559 29.31 -20.10 -6.63
N SER A 560 28.76 -21.27 -6.92
CA SER A 560 27.76 -21.95 -6.08
C SER A 560 28.03 -23.45 -6.06
N GLY A 561 27.90 -24.06 -4.88
CA GLY A 561 28.33 -25.44 -4.64
C GLY A 561 29.85 -25.56 -4.46
N PRO A 562 30.41 -26.78 -4.40
CA PRO A 562 31.84 -27.01 -4.20
C PRO A 562 32.71 -26.48 -5.35
N THR A 563 33.94 -26.05 -5.03
CA THR A 563 34.95 -25.65 -6.03
C THR A 563 35.44 -26.84 -6.87
N GLY A 564 36.08 -26.57 -8.01
CA GLY A 564 36.54 -27.60 -8.94
C GLY A 564 37.66 -28.51 -8.39
N THR A 565 38.28 -28.10 -7.28
CA THR A 565 39.38 -28.72 -6.58
C THR A 565 38.87 -29.55 -5.38
N PRO A 566 38.92 -30.90 -5.42
CA PRO A 566 38.31 -31.71 -4.38
C PRO A 566 38.94 -31.51 -3.00
N GLY A 567 38.13 -31.13 -2.02
CA GLY A 567 38.54 -31.00 -0.62
C GLY A 567 39.34 -29.73 -0.30
N THR A 568 39.10 -28.63 -1.02
CA THR A 568 39.72 -27.33 -0.73
C THR A 568 38.71 -26.22 -0.48
N GLY A 569 37.72 -26.01 -1.34
CA GLY A 569 36.72 -24.93 -1.18
C GLY A 569 35.50 -25.31 -0.35
N PRO A 570 34.62 -24.33 -0.05
CA PRO A 570 33.40 -24.58 0.72
C PRO A 570 32.37 -25.33 -0.13
N ASN A 571 31.54 -26.17 0.51
CA ASN A 571 30.50 -26.93 -0.19
C ASN A 571 29.25 -26.08 -0.52
N THR A 572 29.04 -25.00 0.22
CA THR A 572 27.90 -24.08 0.17
C THR A 572 28.38 -22.66 0.49
N ASP A 573 27.54 -21.68 0.22
CA ASP A 573 27.68 -20.31 0.74
C ASP A 573 27.65 -20.29 2.28
N HIS A 574 27.92 -19.13 2.87
CA HIS A 574 27.96 -18.94 4.32
C HIS A 574 26.59 -19.18 4.98
N SER A 575 25.48 -18.90 4.27
CA SER A 575 24.13 -19.20 4.74
C SER A 575 23.83 -20.70 4.89
N GLY A 576 24.69 -21.57 4.34
CA GLY A 576 24.54 -23.02 4.41
C GLY A 576 23.49 -23.57 3.42
N THR A 577 23.25 -22.87 2.32
CA THR A 577 22.23 -23.22 1.32
C THR A 577 22.82 -23.36 -0.09
N ASN A 578 21.99 -23.46 -1.13
CA ASN A 578 22.44 -23.38 -2.52
C ASN A 578 22.61 -21.92 -2.96
N GLY A 579 23.31 -21.12 -2.16
CA GLY A 579 23.63 -19.72 -2.47
C GLY A 579 24.93 -19.57 -3.25
N TYR A 580 25.38 -18.33 -3.41
CA TYR A 580 26.60 -17.96 -4.12
C TYR A 580 27.58 -17.24 -3.21
N TYR A 581 28.86 -17.51 -3.40
CA TYR A 581 29.97 -16.84 -2.72
C TYR A 581 31.03 -16.41 -3.74
N LEU A 582 32.00 -15.59 -3.33
CA LEU A 582 33.17 -15.30 -4.16
C LEU A 582 34.35 -16.18 -3.75
N TYR A 583 35.10 -16.69 -4.73
CA TYR A 583 36.37 -17.38 -4.48
C TYR A 583 37.43 -17.02 -5.51
N ILE A 584 38.69 -17.31 -5.18
CA ILE A 584 39.80 -17.27 -6.13
C ILE A 584 40.06 -18.67 -6.66
N GLU A 585 40.01 -18.85 -7.98
CA GLU A 585 40.41 -20.10 -8.63
C GLU A 585 41.94 -20.15 -8.72
N THR A 586 42.56 -21.10 -8.02
CA THR A 586 44.02 -21.18 -7.83
C THR A 586 44.72 -22.15 -8.80
N SER A 587 43.97 -22.83 -9.67
CA SER A 587 44.53 -23.74 -10.68
C SER A 587 45.13 -23.05 -11.91
N ALA A 588 45.74 -23.84 -12.81
CA ALA A 588 46.44 -23.33 -13.98
C ALA A 588 45.51 -22.47 -14.85
N PRO A 589 45.93 -21.26 -15.28
CA PRO A 589 47.32 -20.81 -15.40
C PRO A 589 47.87 -20.01 -14.21
N ARG A 590 47.20 -19.98 -13.04
CA ARG A 590 47.70 -19.22 -11.88
C ARG A 590 49.03 -19.77 -11.36
N ILE A 591 49.86 -18.87 -10.83
CA ILE A 591 51.10 -19.20 -10.13
C ILE A 591 51.12 -18.61 -8.71
N GLY A 592 51.94 -19.19 -7.82
CA GLY A 592 52.06 -18.72 -6.44
C GLY A 592 52.46 -17.25 -6.36
N GLY A 593 51.74 -16.48 -5.54
CA GLY A 593 51.89 -15.03 -5.44
C GLY A 593 51.10 -14.22 -6.47
N ASP A 594 50.30 -14.85 -7.35
CA ASP A 594 49.25 -14.13 -8.08
C ASP A 594 48.20 -13.57 -7.11
N VAL A 595 47.57 -12.45 -7.46
CA VAL A 595 46.62 -11.74 -6.60
C VAL A 595 45.36 -11.39 -7.39
N ALA A 596 44.20 -11.60 -6.77
CA ALA A 596 42.88 -11.14 -7.22
C ALA A 596 42.28 -10.15 -6.21
N ARG A 597 41.64 -9.08 -6.67
CA ARG A 597 41.24 -7.94 -5.84
C ARG A 597 39.85 -7.42 -6.20
N ILE A 598 38.99 -7.27 -5.19
CA ILE A 598 37.74 -6.49 -5.31
C ILE A 598 37.81 -5.22 -4.46
N MET A 599 37.25 -4.14 -5.00
CA MET A 599 37.29 -2.80 -4.42
C MET A 599 35.87 -2.31 -4.12
N SER A 600 35.67 -1.66 -2.98
CA SER A 600 34.43 -0.99 -2.66
C SER A 600 34.22 0.26 -3.54
N PRO A 601 33.01 0.84 -3.54
CA PRO A 601 32.83 2.25 -3.90
C PRO A 601 33.72 3.15 -3.05
N VAL A 602 33.93 4.39 -3.51
CA VAL A 602 34.71 5.39 -2.76
C VAL A 602 33.95 5.78 -1.49
N LEU A 603 34.53 5.42 -0.33
CA LEU A 603 34.04 5.76 0.99
C LEU A 603 34.38 7.22 1.31
N PRO A 604 33.39 8.08 1.64
CA PRO A 604 33.66 9.44 2.06
C PRO A 604 34.24 9.49 3.49
N PRO A 605 34.93 10.58 3.87
CA PRO A 605 35.33 10.83 5.26
C PRO A 605 34.11 10.86 6.20
N VAL A 606 34.21 10.21 7.36
CA VAL A 606 33.14 10.16 8.37
C VAL A 606 33.72 10.25 9.77
N THR A 607 33.21 11.21 10.55
CA THR A 607 33.49 11.36 11.98
C THR A 607 32.94 10.14 12.74
N GLY A 608 33.80 9.41 13.45
CA GLY A 608 33.42 8.15 14.12
C GLY A 608 33.75 6.87 13.34
N GLY A 609 34.23 6.98 12.10
CA GLY A 609 34.76 5.85 11.33
C GLY A 609 33.69 4.93 10.72
N TYR A 610 34.14 3.72 10.38
CA TYR A 610 33.36 2.65 9.75
C TYR A 610 33.64 1.32 10.44
N CYS A 611 32.65 0.43 10.41
CA CYS A 611 32.79 -0.98 10.76
C CYS A 611 32.55 -1.85 9.53
N PHE A 612 33.52 -2.71 9.20
CA PHE A 612 33.41 -3.70 8.12
C PHE A 612 33.39 -5.12 8.70
N GLU A 613 32.41 -5.91 8.27
CA GLU A 613 32.26 -7.34 8.60
C GLU A 613 32.27 -8.17 7.30
N MET A 614 32.78 -9.39 7.37
CA MET A 614 32.85 -10.32 6.23
C MET A 614 32.97 -11.76 6.71
N ALA A 615 32.26 -12.68 6.08
CA ALA A 615 32.51 -14.11 6.18
C ALA A 615 33.63 -14.52 5.22
N TYR A 616 34.55 -15.38 5.66
CA TYR A 616 35.66 -15.87 4.87
C TYR A 616 35.94 -17.36 5.15
N PHE A 617 36.46 -18.05 4.15
CA PHE A 617 36.77 -19.47 4.18
C PHE A 617 38.14 -19.70 3.54
N MET A 618 38.99 -20.49 4.20
CA MET A 618 40.41 -20.64 3.86
C MET A 618 40.87 -22.06 4.19
N PHE A 619 40.78 -22.99 3.24
CA PHE A 619 41.10 -24.41 3.46
C PHE A 619 41.92 -25.03 2.31
N GLY A 620 42.80 -25.96 2.67
CA GLY A 620 43.75 -26.62 1.77
C GLY A 620 45.19 -26.66 2.28
N SER A 621 46.10 -27.29 1.53
CA SER A 621 47.49 -27.51 1.96
C SER A 621 48.47 -26.39 1.60
N HIS A 622 48.11 -25.48 0.68
CA HIS A 622 48.95 -24.34 0.26
C HIS A 622 48.23 -22.99 0.35
N VAL A 623 47.22 -22.85 1.23
CA VAL A 623 46.49 -21.57 1.39
C VAL A 623 47.48 -20.45 1.72
N SER A 624 47.54 -19.42 0.87
CA SER A 624 48.43 -18.28 1.07
C SER A 624 47.80 -17.24 2.00
N MET A 625 47.16 -16.20 1.47
CA MET A 625 46.80 -15.02 2.27
C MET A 625 45.54 -14.31 1.75
N LEU A 626 44.72 -13.83 2.68
CA LEU A 626 43.60 -12.91 2.45
C LEU A 626 43.87 -11.61 3.23
N THR A 627 43.78 -10.46 2.56
CA THR A 627 43.93 -9.15 3.21
C THR A 627 42.76 -8.23 2.92
N VAL A 628 42.47 -7.35 3.88
CA VAL A 628 41.61 -6.19 3.71
C VAL A 628 42.44 -4.93 3.93
N SER A 629 42.44 -4.02 2.97
CA SER A 629 43.24 -2.78 2.98
C SER A 629 42.41 -1.56 2.63
N LEU A 630 42.85 -0.38 3.08
CA LEU A 630 42.29 0.92 2.72
C LEU A 630 43.25 1.65 1.78
N ARG A 631 42.76 2.09 0.62
CA ARG A 631 43.53 2.84 -0.38
C ARG A 631 43.05 4.28 -0.46
N ASN A 632 43.94 5.25 -0.20
CA ASN A 632 43.72 6.67 -0.46
C ASN A 632 44.78 7.18 -1.44
N HIS A 633 44.35 7.80 -2.55
CA HIS A 633 45.23 8.27 -3.63
C HIS A 633 46.22 7.16 -4.10
N ASN A 634 47.49 7.24 -3.69
CA ASN A 634 48.56 6.28 -4.03
C ASN A 634 49.08 5.46 -2.83
N ARG A 635 48.45 5.57 -1.65
CA ARG A 635 48.85 4.81 -0.45
C ARG A 635 47.82 3.75 -0.15
N GLU A 636 48.29 2.54 0.14
CA GLU A 636 47.46 1.42 0.59
C GLU A 636 47.93 0.99 1.99
N THR A 637 46.99 0.86 2.92
CA THR A 637 47.26 0.49 4.31
C THR A 637 46.46 -0.76 4.65
N ILE A 638 47.14 -1.84 5.04
CA ILE A 638 46.47 -3.09 5.45
C ILE A 638 45.75 -2.85 6.77
N LEU A 639 44.44 -3.10 6.79
CA LEU A 639 43.61 -3.07 7.99
C LEU A 639 43.56 -4.45 8.66
N TRP A 640 43.58 -5.52 7.86
CA TRP A 640 43.46 -6.90 8.33
C TRP A 640 44.13 -7.89 7.39
N ILE A 641 44.59 -9.00 7.95
CA ILE A 641 45.36 -10.05 7.28
C ILE A 641 45.10 -11.41 7.93
N ARG A 642 44.91 -12.44 7.11
CA ARG A 642 44.95 -13.86 7.52
C ARG A 642 45.76 -14.65 6.51
N SER A 643 46.47 -15.67 6.98
CA SER A 643 47.29 -16.54 6.16
C SER A 643 47.23 -17.98 6.65
N GLY A 644 47.52 -18.92 5.73
CA GLY A 644 47.51 -20.35 6.02
C GLY A 644 46.09 -20.96 6.08
N ASN A 645 46.05 -22.25 6.39
CA ASN A 645 44.84 -23.03 6.49
C ASN A 645 44.11 -22.76 7.82
N ILE A 646 42.84 -22.33 7.74
CA ILE A 646 41.98 -22.02 8.89
C ILE A 646 41.01 -23.15 9.23
N GLY A 647 40.81 -24.10 8.30
CA GLY A 647 39.90 -25.24 8.46
C GLY A 647 38.66 -25.15 7.55
N PRO A 648 37.89 -26.25 7.42
CA PRO A 648 36.81 -26.39 6.45
C PRO A 648 35.50 -25.72 6.91
N TYR A 649 35.58 -24.51 7.48
CA TYR A 649 34.45 -23.78 8.03
C TYR A 649 34.53 -22.29 7.67
N TRP A 650 33.37 -21.69 7.44
CA TRP A 650 33.23 -20.23 7.33
C TRP A 650 33.53 -19.57 8.68
N ASN A 651 34.27 -18.47 8.63
CA ASN A 651 34.66 -17.66 9.79
C ASN A 651 34.27 -16.20 9.53
N ILE A 652 33.89 -15.45 10.56
CA ILE A 652 33.54 -14.03 10.43
C ILE A 652 34.69 -13.16 10.95
N THR A 653 34.96 -12.05 10.29
CA THR A 653 35.87 -11.00 10.77
C THR A 653 35.16 -9.65 10.90
N ARG A 654 35.57 -8.82 11.86
CA ARG A 654 35.12 -7.44 12.08
C ARG A 654 36.31 -6.49 12.15
N ILE A 655 36.23 -5.37 11.44
CA ILE A 655 37.34 -4.45 11.19
C ILE A 655 36.80 -3.02 11.32
N GLY A 656 37.14 -2.34 12.42
CA GLY A 656 36.87 -0.93 12.62
C GLY A 656 37.99 -0.06 12.04
N PHE A 657 37.66 0.97 11.27
CA PHE A 657 38.66 1.88 10.68
C PHE A 657 38.13 3.30 10.48
N SER A 658 39.03 4.29 10.54
CA SER A 658 38.71 5.70 10.32
C SER A 658 39.09 6.14 8.91
N VAL A 659 38.23 6.94 8.28
CA VAL A 659 38.46 7.50 6.95
C VAL A 659 38.51 9.03 7.09
N SER A 660 39.70 9.62 6.93
CA SER A 660 39.92 11.07 6.97
C SER A 660 39.87 11.74 5.59
N GLU A 661 40.06 10.95 4.53
CA GLU A 661 40.05 11.36 3.13
C GLU A 661 39.32 10.29 2.31
N SER A 662 38.70 10.66 1.18
CA SER A 662 37.98 9.73 0.31
C SER A 662 38.86 8.52 -0.07
N SER A 663 38.40 7.32 0.31
CA SER A 663 39.22 6.08 0.26
C SER A 663 38.41 4.90 -0.28
N GLN A 664 39.07 3.86 -0.78
CA GLN A 664 38.42 2.59 -1.13
C GLN A 664 38.89 1.46 -0.21
N LEU A 665 37.96 0.64 0.25
CA LEU A 665 38.26 -0.63 0.89
C LEU A 665 38.56 -1.67 -0.20
N ILE A 666 39.57 -2.51 0.00
CA ILE A 666 39.99 -3.53 -0.97
C ILE A 666 40.16 -4.86 -0.26
N ILE A 667 39.58 -5.91 -0.82
CA ILE A 667 39.77 -7.29 -0.39
C ILE A 667 40.65 -7.99 -1.44
N ALA A 668 41.74 -8.60 -1.00
CA ALA A 668 42.73 -9.22 -1.89
C ALA A 668 43.06 -10.65 -1.45
N GLY A 669 42.88 -11.60 -2.37
CA GLY A 669 43.23 -13.01 -2.19
C GLY A 669 44.50 -13.34 -2.96
N VAL A 670 45.44 -14.02 -2.31
CA VAL A 670 46.74 -14.40 -2.88
C VAL A 670 46.77 -15.90 -3.16
N VAL A 671 47.25 -16.27 -4.35
CA VAL A 671 47.39 -17.67 -4.79
C VAL A 671 48.51 -18.38 -4.04
N GLY A 672 48.21 -19.61 -3.62
CA GLY A 672 49.15 -20.53 -2.97
C GLY A 672 50.25 -21.06 -3.89
N GLU A 673 51.22 -21.79 -3.32
CA GLU A 673 52.25 -22.48 -4.11
C GLU A 673 51.68 -23.59 -5.02
N SER A 674 50.42 -23.99 -4.80
CA SER A 674 49.72 -25.01 -5.57
C SER A 674 48.21 -24.76 -5.52
N TYR A 675 47.48 -25.31 -6.50
CA TYR A 675 46.01 -25.30 -6.59
C TYR A 675 45.27 -26.04 -5.45
N ARG A 676 45.98 -26.60 -4.47
CA ARG A 676 45.40 -27.43 -3.40
C ARG A 676 44.91 -26.55 -2.24
N SER A 677 44.27 -25.43 -2.55
CA SER A 677 43.74 -24.48 -1.59
C SER A 677 42.85 -23.44 -2.26
N ASP A 678 41.72 -23.15 -1.63
CA ASP A 678 40.84 -22.06 -2.07
C ASP A 678 40.69 -21.02 -0.95
N ILE A 679 40.53 -19.77 -1.36
CA ILE A 679 40.11 -18.68 -0.49
C ILE A 679 38.77 -18.19 -1.01
N ALA A 680 37.77 -18.15 -0.14
CA ALA A 680 36.44 -17.65 -0.44
C ALA A 680 35.99 -16.59 0.57
N ILE A 681 35.10 -15.70 0.13
CA ILE A 681 34.47 -14.65 0.94
C ILE A 681 32.98 -14.60 0.64
N ASP A 682 32.22 -14.19 1.65
CA ASP A 682 30.76 -14.09 1.61
C ASP A 682 30.27 -13.08 2.65
N ASP A 683 28.98 -12.73 2.62
CA ASP A 683 28.30 -11.88 3.62
C ASP A 683 29.15 -10.66 4.09
N THR A 684 29.61 -9.87 3.12
CA THR A 684 30.24 -8.59 3.41
C THR A 684 29.20 -7.62 3.98
N VAL A 685 29.57 -6.79 4.96
CA VAL A 685 28.71 -5.77 5.59
C VAL A 685 29.56 -4.53 5.88
N LEU A 686 29.08 -3.33 5.54
CA LEU A 686 29.75 -2.08 5.93
C LEU A 686 28.76 -1.10 6.56
N THR A 687 29.04 -0.68 7.79
CA THR A 687 28.26 0.32 8.53
C THR A 687 29.12 1.55 8.85
N ARG A 688 28.47 2.71 9.03
CA ARG A 688 29.11 3.92 9.58
C ARG A 688 29.08 3.85 11.10
N GLY A 689 30.13 4.35 11.75
CA GLY A 689 30.33 4.26 13.19
C GLY A 689 31.23 3.10 13.62
N PRO A 690 31.39 2.89 14.94
CA PRO A 690 32.28 1.87 15.50
C PRO A 690 31.78 0.44 15.30
N CYS A 691 32.73 -0.51 15.32
CA CYS A 691 32.46 -1.90 15.69
C CYS A 691 32.41 -2.05 17.21
#